data_AF-A0A818Y5C2-F1
#
_entry.id   AF-A0A818Y5C2-F1
#
_cell.length_a   1.000
_cell.length_b   1.000
_cell.length_c   1.000
_cell.angle_alpha   90.00
_cell.angle_beta   90.00
_cell.angle_gamma   90.00
#
_symmetry.space_group_name_H-M   'P 1'
#
loop_
_entity.id
_entity.type
_entity.pdbx_description
1 polymer ?
#
loop_
_entity_poly.entity_id
_entity_poly.type
_entity_poly.pdbx_seq_one_letter_code
_entity_poly.pdbx_strand_id
1 'polypeptide(L)'
;MIQVKRYINNSKPSYEEMKKLRTIYKNREHINCLENLSNELFYEIFDYLDGCELFNAFSNLNNRFHALLNGSSLRLKIDFRCHSETIVQYRSTCIISRNKDRIMSLSLSNFYLFNSSFTLFNIDSSFSHLESLVLDNMKSNELKSVLINLISLPRLFSLIIHYDDDLKQINNIYQMIFKLPMLKYNKLSFNSLDSFIPLPIATNHQFSSIKYLVIDHCCTLDELITIISYTPQLCRLTCQQVNESKKNIIKDTLNIVSSLTRISITKCYAESDGLEMFLTNVSPQLQVLRINTFKDVSYLDANRWERIISQNLLQLDTFEFQYNELIDEDFRTTIHHELINRFNSSFWIKRKWFFKISIKTDDWDDNVIVYSIFSYRKVKDNFQTNKTNDEKLIDNIYENSTQHSIISNKHNSVASSMILNIIDLSTTDDDEPFIEMIGPILVVLPITCLNITLSGIYIATLIDFIKYLPNLDSLVILSLPMIQSKCFSVEETRIFRFLSNNNKITKVKLQEMNELAQIQFLLDLCPLSLMLLLTITKSSCYEFQPSLGQQYIQFPTSTNNSLAQEHFILGLGYLHNFLYSLAFEQFQQAYSIDSEFAMAYVFSSLTNSEPVWLSENPEEGWKQIKLMNSKIHFENLTQREQLYVIAVRKFYDQGNIHYDDYINVLKQIYQRFPTDNEAGLFLVCILFSKTQPEIRGYLKRNPNDRQLQIDILKTILKNNPNHPGALHYSIHVYDEPQSALFVLSNAIQYSRIAPSSPHAQHMPTHIYLRLGLYKETLIGNLESDEVGANLGANSAREYHSLAFMHYTYLNMGRRSIALEILESIKILFSNGTYYQMQYGIMYDRHIIETQDYTFAFNNSFDLIVCSECISMGDILWLNQINSGLLLVKGFSTVKNDKEYKLTVVQEYIQQLTDMSIKLNKTFPTLSTSILAMKFQLQAFHEYYRIAITYDEKNIALNYAKMATELELSVNPPAYGPPIDPVKPSQELYGELLLEQQQYEKAINEFLNVMTYFPNRTLTLLGLARAYSSLNRTDLAYLYYSRLINDMLYNSDFGLQWYVEAYDYLATHLEKKSDWNMNWNFVEIIIIISFVIVIIVTLSSIILVRKYSCRNHKYDQSLN
;
A
#
# COMPACT_ATOMS: atom_id res chain seq x y z
N MET A 1 -24.71 -34.52 -10.38
CA MET A 1 -24.75 -34.01 -8.98
C MET A 1 -23.99 -32.70 -8.78
N ILE A 2 -22.72 -32.59 -9.17
CA ILE A 2 -21.92 -31.34 -9.04
C ILE A 2 -22.51 -30.19 -9.87
N GLN A 3 -23.01 -30.46 -11.08
CA GLN A 3 -23.69 -29.45 -11.91
C GLN A 3 -25.06 -29.02 -11.36
N VAL A 4 -25.85 -29.94 -10.79
CA VAL A 4 -27.10 -29.61 -10.08
C VAL A 4 -26.81 -28.74 -8.85
N LYS A 5 -25.71 -29.03 -8.12
CA LYS A 5 -25.22 -28.22 -7.00
C LYS A 5 -24.77 -26.81 -7.45
N ARG A 6 -24.17 -26.69 -8.64
CA ARG A 6 -23.80 -25.39 -9.25
C ARG A 6 -25.04 -24.58 -9.66
N TYR A 7 -26.12 -25.23 -10.10
CA TYR A 7 -27.35 -24.54 -10.48
C TYR A 7 -28.18 -24.05 -9.27
N ILE A 8 -28.28 -24.85 -8.20
CA ILE A 8 -28.92 -24.43 -6.93
C ILE A 8 -28.28 -23.16 -6.36
N ASN A 9 -26.97 -23.00 -6.54
CA ASN A 9 -26.25 -21.82 -6.05
C ASN A 9 -26.44 -20.59 -6.95
N ASN A 10 -26.87 -20.75 -8.21
CA ASN A 10 -26.91 -19.66 -9.19
C ASN A 10 -28.34 -19.16 -9.50
N SER A 11 -29.38 -19.78 -8.97
CA SER A 11 -30.78 -19.33 -9.13
C SER A 11 -31.49 -19.32 -7.78
N LYS A 12 -32.10 -18.18 -7.38
CA LYS A 12 -32.90 -18.11 -6.14
C LYS A 12 -34.18 -18.92 -6.35
N PRO A 13 -34.35 -20.11 -5.74
CA PRO A 13 -35.57 -20.88 -5.90
C PRO A 13 -36.70 -20.20 -5.15
N SER A 14 -37.92 -20.40 -5.63
CA SER A 14 -39.13 -19.97 -4.92
C SER A 14 -39.28 -20.71 -3.59
N TYR A 15 -40.06 -20.12 -2.68
CA TYR A 15 -40.29 -20.67 -1.35
C TYR A 15 -40.92 -22.08 -1.37
N GLU A 16 -41.74 -22.40 -2.36
CA GLU A 16 -42.35 -23.73 -2.52
C GLU A 16 -41.34 -24.79 -2.99
N GLU A 17 -40.40 -24.43 -3.87
CA GLU A 17 -39.32 -25.32 -4.31
C GLU A 17 -38.37 -25.64 -3.16
N MET A 18 -38.06 -24.65 -2.31
CA MET A 18 -37.30 -24.89 -1.07
C MET A 18 -38.05 -25.81 -0.10
N LYS A 19 -39.39 -25.75 -0.03
CA LYS A 19 -40.20 -26.59 0.84
C LYS A 19 -40.20 -28.06 0.38
N LYS A 20 -40.35 -28.31 -0.93
CA LYS A 20 -40.22 -29.67 -1.52
C LYS A 20 -38.82 -30.24 -1.29
N LEU A 21 -37.77 -29.45 -1.51
CA LEU A 21 -36.38 -29.87 -1.33
C LEU A 21 -35.99 -30.11 0.14
N ARG A 22 -36.51 -29.32 1.09
CA ARG A 22 -36.32 -29.57 2.54
C ARG A 22 -37.00 -30.83 3.02
N THR A 23 -38.12 -31.22 2.40
CA THR A 23 -38.83 -32.46 2.74
C THR A 23 -38.01 -33.68 2.30
N ILE A 24 -37.35 -33.60 1.13
CA ILE A 24 -36.43 -34.63 0.63
C ILE A 24 -35.17 -34.73 1.51
N TYR A 25 -34.63 -33.60 1.97
CA TYR A 25 -33.42 -33.59 2.81
C TYR A 25 -33.62 -34.14 4.23
N LYS A 26 -34.87 -34.13 4.75
CA LYS A 26 -35.20 -34.60 6.09
C LYS A 26 -35.32 -36.13 6.20
N ASN A 27 -35.56 -36.84 5.11
CA ASN A 27 -35.70 -38.30 5.10
C ASN A 27 -34.40 -38.99 4.67
N ARG A 28 -33.30 -38.68 5.35
CA ARG A 28 -32.03 -39.41 5.16
C ARG A 28 -32.02 -40.66 6.03
N GLU A 29 -32.52 -41.75 5.47
CA GLU A 29 -32.05 -43.09 5.76
C GLU A 29 -32.54 -43.99 4.61
N HIS A 30 -31.57 -44.48 3.81
CA HIS A 30 -31.69 -45.45 2.71
C HIS A 30 -31.88 -44.95 1.24
N ILE A 31 -30.72 -44.94 0.54
CA ILE A 31 -30.43 -45.10 -0.91
C ILE A 31 -30.86 -43.88 -1.80
N ASN A 32 -30.19 -43.50 -2.92
CA ASN A 32 -30.19 -44.22 -4.21
C ASN A 32 -29.32 -43.55 -5.32
N CYS A 33 -28.68 -44.39 -6.13
CA CYS A 33 -27.98 -44.06 -7.38
C CYS A 33 -28.86 -43.29 -8.38
N LEU A 34 -28.23 -42.58 -9.34
CA LEU A 34 -28.86 -41.80 -10.43
C LEU A 34 -30.02 -42.51 -11.13
N GLU A 35 -29.99 -43.84 -11.17
CA GLU A 35 -30.98 -44.70 -11.82
C GLU A 35 -32.37 -44.70 -11.17
N ASN A 36 -32.49 -44.17 -9.96
CA ASN A 36 -33.72 -44.18 -9.19
C ASN A 36 -34.51 -42.87 -9.24
N LEU A 37 -34.03 -41.84 -9.96
CA LEU A 37 -34.81 -40.62 -10.15
C LEU A 37 -36.06 -40.91 -11.00
N SER A 38 -37.14 -40.15 -10.77
CA SER A 38 -38.36 -40.23 -11.57
C SER A 38 -38.13 -39.72 -13.01
N ASN A 39 -38.98 -40.12 -13.95
CA ASN A 39 -38.88 -39.64 -15.33
C ASN A 39 -39.03 -38.11 -15.40
N GLU A 40 -39.92 -37.53 -14.59
CA GLU A 40 -40.20 -36.08 -14.55
C GLU A 40 -38.96 -35.26 -14.17
N LEU A 41 -38.24 -35.67 -13.12
CA LEU A 41 -37.01 -34.99 -12.71
C LEU A 41 -35.91 -35.13 -13.76
N PHE A 42 -35.91 -36.24 -14.51
CA PHE A 42 -34.98 -36.44 -15.62
C PHE A 42 -35.32 -35.56 -16.83
N TYR A 43 -36.60 -35.41 -17.18
CA TYR A 43 -37.03 -34.46 -18.22
C TYR A 43 -36.57 -33.04 -17.89
N GLU A 44 -36.70 -32.63 -16.63
CA GLU A 44 -36.24 -31.32 -16.16
C GLU A 44 -34.71 -31.18 -16.28
N ILE A 45 -33.93 -32.23 -15.99
CA ILE A 45 -32.47 -32.23 -16.19
C ILE A 45 -32.12 -32.16 -17.69
N PHE A 46 -32.88 -32.86 -18.54
CA PHE A 46 -32.59 -32.95 -19.97
C PHE A 46 -32.78 -31.62 -20.70
N ASP A 47 -33.65 -30.74 -20.23
CA ASP A 47 -33.82 -29.39 -20.79
C ASP A 47 -32.53 -28.53 -20.72
N TYR A 48 -31.61 -28.89 -19.82
CA TYR A 48 -30.35 -28.18 -19.58
C TYR A 48 -29.11 -28.85 -20.20
N LEU A 49 -29.23 -30.07 -20.72
CA LEU A 49 -28.11 -30.83 -21.28
C LEU A 49 -28.17 -30.88 -22.81
N ASP A 50 -27.00 -30.91 -23.44
CA ASP A 50 -26.92 -31.15 -24.88
C ASP A 50 -27.39 -32.57 -25.21
N GLY A 51 -28.08 -32.74 -26.33
CA GLY A 51 -28.58 -34.03 -26.80
C GLY A 51 -27.47 -35.08 -26.90
N CYS A 52 -26.28 -34.73 -27.39
CA CYS A 52 -25.15 -35.68 -27.44
C CYS A 52 -24.68 -36.06 -26.04
N GLU A 53 -24.58 -35.12 -25.10
CA GLU A 53 -24.24 -35.40 -23.70
C GLU A 53 -25.28 -36.32 -23.06
N LEU A 54 -26.57 -36.09 -23.33
CA LEU A 54 -27.65 -36.95 -22.89
C LEU A 54 -27.50 -38.38 -23.40
N PHE A 55 -27.26 -38.55 -24.70
CA PHE A 55 -27.05 -39.88 -25.25
C PHE A 55 -25.77 -40.52 -24.70
N ASN A 56 -24.64 -39.80 -24.58
CA ASN A 56 -23.40 -40.38 -24.07
C ASN A 56 -23.50 -40.79 -22.59
N ALA A 57 -24.06 -39.91 -21.76
CA ALA A 57 -24.11 -40.12 -20.32
C ALA A 57 -25.19 -41.13 -19.91
N PHE A 58 -26.30 -41.22 -20.66
CA PHE A 58 -27.48 -41.98 -20.23
C PHE A 58 -27.89 -43.14 -21.13
N SER A 59 -27.39 -43.27 -22.36
CA SER A 59 -27.77 -44.40 -23.24
C SER A 59 -27.33 -45.76 -22.70
N ASN A 60 -26.20 -45.82 -21.98
CA ASN A 60 -25.62 -47.06 -21.46
C ASN A 60 -25.91 -47.30 -19.97
N LEU A 61 -26.68 -46.43 -19.29
CA LEU A 61 -26.97 -46.59 -17.86
C LEU A 61 -27.84 -47.82 -17.62
N ASN A 62 -29.04 -47.87 -18.22
CA ASN A 62 -29.89 -49.06 -18.24
C ASN A 62 -31.00 -48.94 -19.30
N ASN A 63 -31.75 -50.04 -19.49
CA ASN A 63 -32.79 -50.14 -20.51
C ASN A 63 -33.90 -49.08 -20.38
N ARG A 64 -34.19 -48.58 -19.17
CA ARG A 64 -35.21 -47.53 -18.95
C ARG A 64 -34.77 -46.22 -19.57
N PHE A 65 -33.53 -45.79 -19.35
CA PHE A 65 -33.00 -44.55 -19.94
C PHE A 65 -32.77 -44.66 -21.44
N HIS A 66 -32.31 -45.82 -21.91
CA HIS A 66 -32.21 -46.10 -23.33
C HIS A 66 -33.59 -46.00 -24.04
N ALA A 67 -34.66 -46.49 -23.41
CA ALA A 67 -36.02 -46.38 -23.92
C ALA A 67 -36.58 -44.94 -23.86
N LEU A 68 -36.29 -44.19 -22.80
CA LEU A 68 -36.68 -42.77 -22.69
C LEU A 68 -36.04 -41.90 -23.77
N LEU A 69 -34.74 -42.10 -24.04
CA LEU A 69 -34.03 -41.33 -25.06
C LEU A 69 -34.57 -41.64 -26.47
N ASN A 70 -34.79 -42.91 -26.78
CA ASN A 70 -35.19 -43.34 -28.12
C ASN A 70 -36.71 -43.30 -28.39
N GLY A 71 -37.57 -43.33 -27.36
CA GLY A 71 -39.02 -43.50 -27.51
C GLY A 71 -39.90 -42.39 -26.93
N SER A 72 -39.33 -41.34 -26.32
CA SER A 72 -40.13 -40.23 -25.77
C SER A 72 -40.43 -39.13 -26.79
N SER A 73 -41.35 -38.22 -26.48
CA SER A 73 -41.60 -36.98 -27.24
C SER A 73 -40.65 -35.84 -26.87
N LEU A 74 -39.51 -36.16 -26.26
CA LEU A 74 -38.58 -35.15 -25.72
C LEU A 74 -37.98 -34.34 -26.86
N ARG A 75 -38.02 -33.02 -26.70
CA ARG A 75 -37.50 -32.09 -27.70
C ARG A 75 -36.00 -31.90 -27.48
N LEU A 76 -35.20 -32.06 -28.53
CA LEU A 76 -33.75 -32.11 -28.43
C LEU A 76 -33.10 -30.80 -28.87
N LYS A 77 -32.09 -30.37 -28.12
CA LYS A 77 -31.11 -29.37 -28.53
C LYS A 77 -29.81 -30.11 -28.77
N ILE A 78 -29.20 -29.91 -29.93
CA ILE A 78 -28.02 -30.67 -30.35
C ILE A 78 -26.93 -29.71 -30.80
N ASP A 79 -25.73 -29.86 -30.25
CA ASP A 79 -24.55 -29.08 -30.53
C ASP A 79 -23.36 -29.96 -30.94
N PHE A 80 -22.89 -29.78 -32.17
CA PHE A 80 -21.85 -30.58 -32.81
C PHE A 80 -20.57 -29.77 -33.08
N ARG A 81 -20.11 -28.97 -32.10
CA ARG A 81 -19.01 -28.04 -32.36
C ARG A 81 -17.56 -28.56 -32.24
N CYS A 82 -17.31 -29.75 -31.69
CA CYS A 82 -15.92 -30.18 -31.43
C CYS A 82 -15.73 -31.71 -31.44
N HIS A 83 -15.73 -32.36 -32.61
CA HIS A 83 -15.64 -33.83 -32.71
C HIS A 83 -14.72 -34.30 -33.85
N SER A 84 -13.99 -35.41 -33.63
CA SER A 84 -13.22 -36.10 -34.67
C SER A 84 -14.14 -36.70 -35.74
N GLU A 85 -13.63 -36.85 -36.95
CA GLU A 85 -14.35 -37.37 -38.13
C GLU A 85 -15.12 -38.68 -37.82
N THR A 86 -14.49 -39.62 -37.11
CA THR A 86 -15.09 -40.90 -36.72
C THR A 86 -16.25 -40.76 -35.73
N ILE A 87 -16.18 -39.81 -34.80
CA ILE A 87 -17.23 -39.56 -33.82
C ILE A 87 -18.41 -38.82 -34.47
N VAL A 88 -18.13 -37.94 -35.42
CA VAL A 88 -19.15 -37.21 -36.21
C VAL A 88 -20.03 -38.18 -37.01
N GLN A 89 -19.43 -39.17 -37.67
CA GLN A 89 -20.18 -40.15 -38.47
C GLN A 89 -21.08 -41.05 -37.61
N TYR A 90 -20.59 -41.53 -36.47
CA TYR A 90 -21.38 -42.34 -35.54
C TYR A 90 -22.55 -41.57 -34.94
N ARG A 91 -22.32 -40.33 -34.48
CA ARG A 91 -23.37 -39.55 -33.82
C ARG A 91 -24.37 -38.93 -34.80
N SER A 92 -23.98 -38.57 -36.02
CA SER A 92 -24.91 -38.09 -37.05
C SER A 92 -25.93 -39.17 -37.45
N THR A 93 -25.47 -40.40 -37.63
CA THR A 93 -26.34 -41.55 -37.96
C THR A 93 -27.20 -41.98 -36.78
N CYS A 94 -26.64 -42.13 -35.58
CA CYS A 94 -27.39 -42.66 -34.43
C CYS A 94 -28.29 -41.63 -33.73
N ILE A 95 -27.93 -40.33 -33.75
CA ILE A 95 -28.62 -39.29 -32.97
C ILE A 95 -29.42 -38.36 -33.87
N ILE A 96 -28.80 -37.70 -34.86
CA ILE A 96 -29.50 -36.71 -35.70
C ILE A 96 -30.52 -37.40 -36.61
N SER A 97 -30.08 -38.40 -37.40
CA SER A 97 -30.94 -38.99 -38.44
C SER A 97 -32.20 -39.66 -37.88
N ARG A 98 -32.13 -40.20 -36.65
CA ARG A 98 -33.24 -40.89 -35.97
C ARG A 98 -34.20 -39.96 -35.23
N ASN A 99 -33.82 -38.71 -34.97
CA ASN A 99 -34.59 -37.78 -34.15
C ASN A 99 -34.92 -36.46 -34.87
N LYS A 100 -34.85 -36.42 -36.21
CA LYS A 100 -35.04 -35.19 -37.02
C LYS A 100 -36.33 -34.42 -36.67
N ASP A 101 -37.41 -35.14 -36.43
CA ASP A 101 -38.74 -34.60 -36.12
C ASP A 101 -38.85 -34.01 -34.71
N ARG A 102 -37.90 -34.28 -33.82
CA ARG A 102 -37.89 -33.85 -32.41
C ARG A 102 -36.82 -32.80 -32.09
N ILE A 103 -35.91 -32.52 -33.03
CA ILE A 103 -34.84 -31.54 -32.84
C ILE A 103 -35.42 -30.13 -32.98
N MET A 104 -35.31 -29.34 -31.91
CA MET A 104 -35.70 -27.92 -31.89
C MET A 104 -34.54 -26.99 -32.23
N SER A 105 -33.34 -27.33 -31.77
CA SER A 105 -32.15 -26.52 -31.99
C SER A 105 -31.03 -27.41 -32.48
N LEU A 106 -30.40 -27.03 -33.58
CA LEU A 106 -29.29 -27.77 -34.18
C LEU A 106 -28.12 -26.82 -34.42
N SER A 107 -26.95 -27.16 -33.90
CA SER A 107 -25.70 -26.43 -34.08
C SER A 107 -24.64 -27.36 -34.68
N LEU A 108 -24.03 -26.94 -35.78
CA LEU A 108 -23.12 -27.75 -36.58
C LEU A 108 -21.84 -26.96 -36.87
N SER A 109 -20.68 -27.43 -36.40
CA SER A 109 -19.38 -26.91 -36.87
C SER A 109 -18.43 -28.04 -37.25
N ASN A 110 -18.29 -28.31 -38.55
CA ASN A 110 -17.17 -29.07 -39.09
C ASN A 110 -17.20 -29.09 -40.62
N PHE A 111 -16.05 -28.91 -41.25
CA PHE A 111 -15.85 -29.12 -42.68
C PHE A 111 -16.21 -30.55 -43.15
N TYR A 112 -16.05 -31.56 -42.27
CA TYR A 112 -16.35 -32.97 -42.60
C TYR A 112 -17.84 -33.34 -42.64
N LEU A 113 -18.74 -32.51 -42.11
CA LEU A 113 -20.18 -32.81 -42.10
C LEU A 113 -20.84 -32.66 -43.49
N PHE A 114 -20.21 -31.89 -44.38
CA PHE A 114 -20.81 -31.43 -45.65
C PHE A 114 -20.00 -31.77 -46.89
N ASN A 115 -18.83 -32.40 -46.72
CA ASN A 115 -17.99 -32.83 -47.83
C ASN A 115 -18.77 -33.77 -48.76
N SER A 116 -18.70 -33.53 -50.07
CA SER A 116 -19.57 -34.15 -51.09
C SER A 116 -19.46 -35.68 -51.19
N SER A 117 -18.42 -36.28 -50.59
CA SER A 117 -18.23 -37.73 -50.44
C SER A 117 -19.01 -38.34 -49.26
N PHE A 118 -19.56 -37.53 -48.34
CA PHE A 118 -20.30 -37.94 -47.14
C PHE A 118 -21.54 -37.07 -46.91
N THR A 119 -22.57 -37.21 -47.74
CA THR A 119 -23.90 -36.62 -47.50
C THR A 119 -24.64 -37.39 -46.40
N LEU A 120 -24.24 -37.20 -45.14
CA LEU A 120 -24.78 -37.98 -44.02
C LEU A 120 -26.24 -37.60 -43.65
N PHE A 121 -26.68 -36.36 -43.90
CA PHE A 121 -28.10 -35.96 -43.84
C PHE A 121 -28.37 -34.58 -44.48
N ASN A 122 -29.52 -34.42 -45.15
CA ASN A 122 -30.02 -33.11 -45.60
C ASN A 122 -30.91 -32.49 -44.51
N ILE A 123 -30.75 -31.18 -44.29
CA ILE A 123 -31.67 -30.36 -43.48
C ILE A 123 -32.81 -29.93 -44.40
N ASP A 124 -33.95 -30.58 -44.28
CA ASP A 124 -35.15 -30.38 -45.09
C ASP A 124 -36.41 -30.46 -44.22
N SER A 125 -37.59 -30.45 -44.85
CA SER A 125 -38.90 -30.55 -44.18
C SER A 125 -39.07 -31.71 -43.17
N SER A 126 -38.20 -32.74 -43.16
CA SER A 126 -38.20 -33.79 -42.12
C SER A 126 -37.88 -33.25 -40.73
N PHE A 127 -37.20 -32.09 -40.64
CA PHE A 127 -36.97 -31.35 -39.40
C PHE A 127 -38.19 -30.49 -39.01
N SER A 128 -39.32 -31.14 -38.75
CA SER A 128 -40.63 -30.50 -38.57
C SER A 128 -40.75 -29.56 -37.34
N HIS A 129 -39.88 -29.74 -36.34
CA HIS A 129 -39.83 -28.93 -35.12
C HIS A 129 -38.57 -28.08 -35.01
N LEU A 130 -37.75 -28.00 -36.07
CA LEU A 130 -36.53 -27.21 -36.04
C LEU A 130 -36.89 -25.73 -36.05
N GLU A 131 -36.53 -25.09 -34.96
CA GLU A 131 -36.88 -23.73 -34.58
C GLU A 131 -35.66 -22.81 -34.70
N SER A 132 -34.48 -23.32 -34.34
CA SER A 132 -33.20 -22.61 -34.40
C SER A 132 -32.10 -23.46 -35.07
N LEU A 133 -31.37 -22.86 -36.01
CA LEU A 133 -30.27 -23.51 -36.71
C LEU A 133 -29.00 -22.66 -36.64
N VAL A 134 -27.89 -23.28 -36.25
CA VAL A 134 -26.54 -22.69 -36.24
C VAL A 134 -25.64 -23.47 -37.19
N LEU A 135 -25.09 -22.76 -38.17
CA LEU A 135 -24.19 -23.28 -39.21
C LEU A 135 -22.84 -22.63 -39.04
N ASP A 136 -21.76 -23.40 -38.89
CA ASP A 136 -20.43 -22.87 -38.60
C ASP A 136 -19.36 -23.60 -39.43
N ASN A 137 -18.40 -22.85 -39.99
CA ASN A 137 -17.30 -23.31 -40.85
C ASN A 137 -17.71 -24.18 -42.06
N MET A 138 -18.71 -23.74 -42.84
CA MET A 138 -19.15 -24.42 -44.09
C MET A 138 -18.53 -23.80 -45.36
N LYS A 139 -18.30 -24.61 -46.40
CA LYS A 139 -17.90 -24.10 -47.72
C LYS A 139 -19.05 -23.42 -48.47
N SER A 140 -18.74 -22.46 -49.34
CA SER A 140 -19.71 -21.67 -50.15
C SER A 140 -20.78 -22.51 -50.86
N ASN A 141 -20.39 -23.58 -51.56
CA ASN A 141 -21.32 -24.40 -52.34
C ASN A 141 -22.27 -25.22 -51.46
N GLU A 142 -21.79 -25.65 -50.30
CA GLU A 142 -22.55 -26.45 -49.32
C GLU A 142 -23.58 -25.56 -48.61
N LEU A 143 -23.17 -24.36 -48.20
CA LEU A 143 -24.07 -23.38 -47.58
C LEU A 143 -25.25 -23.03 -48.49
N LYS A 144 -25.00 -22.81 -49.79
CA LYS A 144 -26.09 -22.55 -50.76
C LYS A 144 -27.07 -23.72 -50.84
N SER A 145 -26.57 -24.95 -50.89
CA SER A 145 -27.42 -26.15 -50.91
C SER A 145 -28.32 -26.22 -49.68
N VAL A 146 -27.75 -26.00 -48.48
CA VAL A 146 -28.51 -25.96 -47.23
C VAL A 146 -29.57 -24.86 -47.25
N LEU A 147 -29.19 -23.62 -47.60
CA LEU A 147 -30.10 -22.47 -47.64
C LEU A 147 -31.30 -22.66 -48.57
N ILE A 148 -31.13 -23.34 -49.71
CA ILE A 148 -32.25 -23.70 -50.61
C ILE A 148 -33.27 -24.57 -49.87
N ASN A 149 -32.78 -25.56 -49.11
CA ASN A 149 -33.65 -26.50 -48.41
C ASN A 149 -34.35 -25.87 -47.20
N LEU A 150 -33.75 -24.85 -46.56
CA LEU A 150 -34.35 -24.15 -45.42
C LEU A 150 -35.68 -23.46 -45.75
N ILE A 151 -35.94 -23.13 -47.03
CA ILE A 151 -37.22 -22.55 -47.47
C ILE A 151 -38.40 -23.48 -47.13
N SER A 152 -38.16 -24.79 -47.13
CA SER A 152 -39.18 -25.81 -46.86
C SER A 152 -39.43 -26.06 -45.35
N LEU A 153 -38.67 -25.43 -44.46
CA LEU A 153 -38.80 -25.66 -43.01
C LEU A 153 -39.98 -24.86 -42.43
N PRO A 154 -40.95 -25.54 -41.79
CA PRO A 154 -42.21 -24.91 -41.39
C PRO A 154 -42.10 -24.01 -40.15
N ARG A 155 -41.03 -24.14 -39.36
CA ARG A 155 -40.88 -23.49 -38.05
C ARG A 155 -39.53 -22.81 -37.82
N LEU A 156 -38.68 -22.74 -38.83
CA LEU A 156 -37.38 -22.10 -38.69
C LEU A 156 -37.56 -20.58 -38.53
N PHE A 157 -37.52 -20.09 -37.29
CA PHE A 157 -37.61 -18.66 -37.00
C PHE A 157 -36.24 -18.05 -36.65
N SER A 158 -35.22 -18.86 -36.32
CA SER A 158 -33.86 -18.42 -35.96
C SER A 158 -32.80 -19.11 -36.81
N LEU A 159 -31.92 -18.33 -37.45
CA LEU A 159 -30.82 -18.83 -38.27
C LEU A 159 -29.53 -18.06 -37.97
N ILE A 160 -28.49 -18.76 -37.53
CA ILE A 160 -27.16 -18.24 -37.26
C ILE A 160 -26.18 -18.91 -38.23
N ILE A 161 -25.38 -18.11 -38.93
CA ILE A 161 -24.39 -18.60 -39.90
C ILE A 161 -23.04 -17.95 -39.57
N HIS A 162 -22.02 -18.77 -39.35
CA HIS A 162 -20.62 -18.39 -39.23
C HIS A 162 -19.85 -18.96 -40.43
N TYR A 163 -19.18 -18.08 -41.19
CA TYR A 163 -18.61 -18.42 -42.49
C TYR A 163 -17.16 -17.92 -42.60
N ASP A 164 -16.22 -18.81 -42.88
CA ASP A 164 -14.76 -18.58 -42.71
C ASP A 164 -13.94 -18.63 -44.04
N ASP A 165 -14.59 -18.51 -45.21
CA ASP A 165 -13.94 -18.67 -46.52
C ASP A 165 -13.94 -17.36 -47.36
N ASP A 166 -12.99 -17.19 -48.29
CA ASP A 166 -12.72 -15.94 -49.03
C ASP A 166 -13.90 -15.49 -49.93
N LEU A 167 -14.31 -14.23 -49.80
CA LEU A 167 -15.66 -13.75 -50.18
C LEU A 167 -15.75 -13.14 -51.58
N LYS A 168 -16.37 -13.86 -52.52
CA LYS A 168 -16.78 -13.33 -53.85
C LYS A 168 -18.30 -13.27 -54.09
N GLN A 169 -19.16 -13.81 -53.20
CA GLN A 169 -20.62 -13.99 -53.49
C GLN A 169 -21.59 -13.82 -52.30
N ILE A 170 -21.33 -12.91 -51.35
CA ILE A 170 -22.17 -12.66 -50.16
C ILE A 170 -23.61 -12.24 -50.50
N ASN A 171 -23.76 -11.42 -51.54
CA ASN A 171 -25.05 -10.92 -52.02
C ASN A 171 -26.06 -12.05 -52.31
N ASN A 172 -25.60 -13.18 -52.85
CA ASN A 172 -26.46 -14.34 -53.09
C ASN A 172 -26.97 -14.97 -51.78
N ILE A 173 -26.14 -14.99 -50.72
CA ILE A 173 -26.51 -15.56 -49.42
C ILE A 173 -27.62 -14.71 -48.77
N TYR A 174 -27.47 -13.39 -48.75
CA TYR A 174 -28.50 -12.49 -48.22
C TYR A 174 -29.83 -12.63 -48.95
N GLN A 175 -29.82 -12.68 -50.29
CA GLN A 175 -31.05 -12.87 -51.07
C GLN A 175 -31.75 -14.20 -50.76
N MET A 176 -31.01 -15.26 -50.46
CA MET A 176 -31.58 -16.55 -50.08
C MET A 176 -32.16 -16.51 -48.66
N ILE A 177 -31.45 -15.88 -47.72
CA ILE A 177 -31.92 -15.71 -46.34
C ILE A 177 -33.20 -14.86 -46.28
N PHE A 178 -33.26 -13.75 -47.03
CA PHE A 178 -34.44 -12.87 -47.04
C PHE A 178 -35.69 -13.51 -47.66
N LYS A 179 -35.53 -14.61 -48.42
CA LYS A 179 -36.66 -15.40 -48.94
C LYS A 179 -37.20 -16.43 -47.95
N LEU A 180 -36.57 -16.61 -46.79
CA LEU A 180 -37.04 -17.58 -45.78
C LEU A 180 -38.31 -17.05 -45.10
N PRO A 181 -39.47 -17.72 -45.28
CA PRO A 181 -40.78 -17.11 -45.01
C PRO A 181 -41.10 -16.94 -43.52
N MET A 182 -40.56 -17.81 -42.66
CA MET A 182 -40.82 -17.82 -41.21
C MET A 182 -39.68 -17.21 -40.39
N LEU A 183 -38.60 -16.78 -41.05
CA LEU A 183 -37.41 -16.32 -40.36
C LEU A 183 -37.66 -14.97 -39.70
N LYS A 184 -37.55 -14.93 -38.36
CA LYS A 184 -37.72 -13.71 -37.54
C LYS A 184 -36.40 -13.18 -37.00
N TYR A 185 -35.45 -14.07 -36.73
CA TYR A 185 -34.11 -13.77 -36.23
C TYR A 185 -33.04 -14.30 -37.17
N ASN A 186 -32.10 -13.46 -37.56
CA ASN A 186 -30.93 -13.89 -38.32
C ASN A 186 -29.65 -13.28 -37.77
N LYS A 187 -28.60 -14.10 -37.65
CA LYS A 187 -27.21 -13.68 -37.44
C LYS A 187 -26.34 -14.22 -38.56
N LEU A 188 -25.61 -13.34 -39.24
CA LEU A 188 -24.67 -13.73 -40.29
C LEU A 188 -23.28 -13.18 -39.96
N SER A 189 -22.30 -14.06 -39.76
CA SER A 189 -20.90 -13.72 -39.47
C SER A 189 -19.99 -14.21 -40.59
N PHE A 190 -19.03 -13.37 -41.01
CA PHE A 190 -17.96 -13.82 -41.90
C PHE A 190 -16.66 -13.03 -41.81
N ASN A 191 -15.54 -13.69 -42.13
CA ASN A 191 -14.19 -13.13 -42.11
C ASN A 191 -13.86 -12.42 -43.43
N SER A 192 -14.12 -11.11 -43.52
CA SER A 192 -13.61 -10.27 -44.63
C SER A 192 -13.30 -8.86 -44.18
N LEU A 193 -12.13 -8.37 -44.58
CA LEU A 193 -11.66 -7.01 -44.36
C LEU A 193 -12.16 -6.01 -45.43
N ASP A 194 -12.54 -6.49 -46.62
CA ASP A 194 -12.94 -5.66 -47.76
C ASP A 194 -14.24 -6.20 -48.39
N SER A 195 -15.40 -5.74 -47.94
CA SER A 195 -16.68 -6.18 -48.52
C SER A 195 -17.44 -5.00 -49.10
N PHE A 196 -17.37 -4.85 -50.43
CA PHE A 196 -18.40 -4.19 -51.21
C PHE A 196 -19.46 -5.23 -51.60
N ILE A 197 -20.68 -5.12 -51.07
CA ILE A 197 -21.83 -5.97 -51.39
C ILE A 197 -22.74 -5.21 -52.37
N PRO A 198 -22.69 -5.48 -53.69
CA PRO A 198 -23.65 -4.92 -54.62
C PRO A 198 -24.97 -5.69 -54.51
N LEU A 199 -25.83 -5.29 -53.58
CA LEU A 199 -27.26 -5.64 -53.58
C LEU A 199 -28.05 -4.50 -54.25
N PRO A 200 -29.04 -4.80 -55.10
CA PRO A 200 -29.99 -3.78 -55.53
C PRO A 200 -30.97 -3.47 -54.39
N ILE A 201 -31.54 -2.26 -54.37
CA ILE A 201 -32.61 -1.87 -53.45
C ILE A 201 -33.82 -2.79 -53.65
N ALA A 202 -34.42 -3.24 -52.54
CA ALA A 202 -35.53 -4.18 -52.58
C ALA A 202 -36.78 -3.57 -53.23
N THR A 203 -37.51 -4.40 -53.96
CA THR A 203 -38.88 -4.12 -54.40
C THR A 203 -39.90 -4.81 -53.48
N ASN A 204 -41.17 -4.38 -53.47
CA ASN A 204 -42.21 -4.86 -52.54
C ASN A 204 -42.37 -6.40 -52.46
N HIS A 205 -41.98 -7.13 -53.50
CA HIS A 205 -42.07 -8.60 -53.55
C HIS A 205 -40.88 -9.32 -52.92
N GLN A 206 -39.89 -8.60 -52.41
CA GLN A 206 -38.64 -9.14 -51.86
C GLN A 206 -38.52 -8.95 -50.35
N PHE A 207 -39.57 -8.47 -49.69
CA PHE A 207 -39.55 -8.21 -48.26
C PHE A 207 -39.48 -9.48 -47.43
N SER A 208 -38.49 -9.49 -46.55
CA SER A 208 -38.24 -10.52 -45.56
C SER A 208 -39.11 -10.32 -44.32
N SER A 209 -39.40 -11.43 -43.65
CA SER A 209 -40.19 -11.47 -42.42
C SER A 209 -39.37 -11.18 -41.15
N ILE A 210 -38.06 -10.96 -41.31
CA ILE A 210 -37.09 -10.74 -40.23
C ILE A 210 -37.45 -9.49 -39.42
N LYS A 211 -37.52 -9.67 -38.10
CA LYS A 211 -37.73 -8.61 -37.11
C LYS A 211 -36.46 -8.27 -36.32
N TYR A 212 -35.52 -9.22 -36.26
CA TYR A 212 -34.28 -9.11 -35.49
C TYR A 212 -33.10 -9.54 -36.37
N LEU A 213 -32.22 -8.60 -36.69
CA LEU A 213 -31.10 -8.84 -37.59
C LEU A 213 -29.78 -8.53 -36.90
N VAL A 214 -28.83 -9.46 -36.98
CA VAL A 214 -27.46 -9.32 -36.49
C VAL A 214 -26.50 -9.51 -37.67
N ILE A 215 -25.88 -8.42 -38.10
CA ILE A 215 -24.87 -8.38 -39.15
C ILE A 215 -23.52 -8.47 -38.46
N ASP A 216 -22.93 -9.66 -38.40
CA ASP A 216 -21.69 -9.94 -37.66
C ASP A 216 -20.46 -9.97 -38.58
N HIS A 217 -20.39 -8.98 -39.46
CA HIS A 217 -19.30 -8.75 -40.40
C HIS A 217 -19.20 -7.26 -40.74
N CYS A 218 -18.20 -6.87 -41.55
CA CYS A 218 -18.04 -5.50 -42.04
C CYS A 218 -19.07 -5.17 -43.14
N CYS A 219 -19.70 -4.00 -43.10
CA CYS A 219 -20.53 -3.47 -44.19
C CYS A 219 -20.41 -1.95 -44.31
N THR A 220 -20.77 -1.36 -45.45
CA THR A 220 -20.87 0.11 -45.60
C THR A 220 -22.26 0.64 -45.27
N LEU A 221 -22.41 1.95 -45.00
CA LEU A 221 -23.73 2.56 -44.78
C LEU A 221 -24.71 2.30 -45.93
N ASP A 222 -24.27 2.40 -47.19
CA ASP A 222 -25.11 2.11 -48.37
C ASP A 222 -25.60 0.65 -48.41
N GLU A 223 -24.75 -0.29 -48.02
CA GLU A 223 -25.12 -1.70 -47.93
C GLU A 223 -26.11 -1.95 -46.81
N LEU A 224 -25.94 -1.26 -45.67
CA LEU A 224 -26.84 -1.36 -44.55
C LEU A 224 -28.24 -0.85 -44.93
N ILE A 225 -28.31 0.30 -45.62
CA ILE A 225 -29.55 0.86 -46.18
C ILE A 225 -30.20 -0.16 -47.12
N THR A 226 -29.41 -0.77 -47.99
CA THR A 226 -29.90 -1.77 -48.93
C THR A 226 -30.44 -3.00 -48.20
N ILE A 227 -29.74 -3.54 -47.20
CA ILE A 227 -30.20 -4.66 -46.38
C ILE A 227 -31.50 -4.33 -45.64
N ILE A 228 -31.58 -3.13 -45.05
CA ILE A 228 -32.78 -2.66 -44.35
C ILE A 228 -33.96 -2.53 -45.32
N SER A 229 -33.74 -2.17 -46.59
CA SER A 229 -34.80 -2.12 -47.59
C SER A 229 -35.50 -3.48 -47.80
N TYR A 230 -34.80 -4.60 -47.58
CA TYR A 230 -35.39 -5.95 -47.61
C TYR A 230 -36.15 -6.31 -46.32
N THR A 231 -36.03 -5.54 -45.23
CA THR A 231 -36.58 -5.88 -43.90
C THR A 231 -37.49 -4.76 -43.36
N PRO A 232 -38.63 -4.47 -43.99
CA PRO A 232 -39.50 -3.36 -43.59
C PRO A 232 -40.20 -3.55 -42.23
N GLN A 233 -40.18 -4.77 -41.67
CA GLN A 233 -40.73 -5.08 -40.34
C GLN A 233 -39.63 -5.16 -39.26
N LEU A 234 -38.41 -4.72 -39.56
CA LEU A 234 -37.29 -4.80 -38.64
C LEU A 234 -37.60 -4.01 -37.37
N CYS A 235 -37.41 -4.64 -36.21
CA CYS A 235 -37.60 -4.04 -34.90
C CYS A 235 -36.27 -3.79 -34.19
N ARG A 236 -35.28 -4.68 -34.40
CA ARG A 236 -33.95 -4.59 -33.82
C ARG A 236 -32.87 -4.91 -34.85
N LEU A 237 -31.87 -4.04 -34.90
CA LEU A 237 -30.69 -4.19 -35.76
C LEU A 237 -29.43 -4.16 -34.91
N THR A 238 -28.57 -5.16 -35.06
CA THR A 238 -27.20 -5.15 -34.52
C THR A 238 -26.21 -5.30 -35.65
N CYS A 239 -25.18 -4.46 -35.69
CA CYS A 239 -24.10 -4.53 -36.66
C CYS A 239 -22.77 -4.64 -35.94
N GLN A 240 -21.92 -5.57 -36.35
CA GLN A 240 -20.59 -5.75 -35.78
C GLN A 240 -19.63 -4.68 -36.27
N GLN A 241 -19.65 -4.36 -37.57
CA GLN A 241 -18.84 -3.28 -38.12
C GLN A 241 -19.51 -2.55 -39.28
N VAL A 242 -19.56 -1.22 -39.23
CA VAL A 242 -20.14 -0.34 -40.26
C VAL A 242 -19.11 0.70 -40.69
N ASN A 243 -18.76 0.76 -41.97
CA ASN A 243 -17.81 1.71 -42.57
C ASN A 243 -18.53 2.79 -43.39
N GLU A 244 -17.82 3.89 -43.69
CA GLU A 244 -18.34 4.96 -44.55
C GLU A 244 -18.58 4.48 -46.00
N SER A 245 -19.56 5.09 -46.66
CA SER A 245 -19.83 4.88 -48.08
C SER A 245 -18.78 5.57 -48.97
N LYS A 246 -18.38 4.93 -50.07
CA LYS A 246 -17.51 5.58 -51.09
C LYS A 246 -18.29 6.45 -52.08
N LYS A 247 -19.62 6.55 -51.96
CA LYS A 247 -20.50 7.22 -52.92
C LYS A 247 -21.59 8.00 -52.16
N ASN A 248 -21.86 9.24 -52.58
CA ASN A 248 -22.94 10.09 -52.03
C ASN A 248 -24.37 9.61 -52.41
N ILE A 249 -24.69 8.33 -52.20
CA ILE A 249 -25.96 7.69 -52.63
C ILE A 249 -27.11 7.92 -51.62
N ILE A 250 -26.79 8.32 -50.39
CA ILE A 250 -27.73 8.33 -49.26
C ILE A 250 -28.90 9.32 -49.44
N LYS A 251 -28.80 10.34 -50.32
CA LYS A 251 -29.83 11.39 -50.43
C LYS A 251 -31.15 10.98 -51.09
N ASP A 252 -31.17 9.95 -51.94
CA ASP A 252 -32.32 9.70 -52.85
C ASP A 252 -33.06 8.36 -52.63
N THR A 253 -32.70 7.54 -51.63
CA THR A 253 -33.06 6.10 -51.65
C THR A 253 -33.69 5.49 -50.37
N LEU A 254 -34.02 6.29 -49.36
CA LEU A 254 -34.41 5.74 -48.04
C LEU A 254 -35.93 5.65 -47.80
N ASN A 255 -36.41 4.43 -47.52
CA ASN A 255 -37.74 4.14 -46.99
C ASN A 255 -37.70 4.11 -45.45
N ILE A 256 -38.59 4.86 -44.79
CA ILE A 256 -38.70 4.90 -43.33
C ILE A 256 -39.16 3.53 -42.79
N VAL A 257 -38.36 2.91 -41.92
CA VAL A 257 -38.72 1.67 -41.21
C VAL A 257 -39.28 2.02 -39.84
N SER A 258 -40.56 2.40 -39.82
CA SER A 258 -41.25 2.84 -38.61
C SER A 258 -41.25 1.81 -37.46
N SER A 259 -41.11 0.51 -37.75
CA SER A 259 -41.06 -0.54 -36.73
C SER A 259 -39.73 -0.63 -35.99
N LEU A 260 -38.66 0.00 -36.49
CA LEU A 260 -37.31 -0.12 -35.96
C LEU A 260 -37.17 0.75 -34.71
N THR A 261 -37.11 0.10 -33.55
CA THR A 261 -37.05 0.77 -32.24
C THR A 261 -35.69 0.66 -31.59
N ARG A 262 -34.84 -0.28 -32.03
CA ARG A 262 -33.50 -0.49 -31.46
C ARG A 262 -32.43 -0.67 -32.53
N ILE A 263 -31.35 0.10 -32.44
CA ILE A 263 -30.16 -0.03 -33.27
C ILE A 263 -28.94 -0.18 -32.36
N SER A 264 -28.07 -1.13 -32.68
CA SER A 264 -26.79 -1.36 -31.98
C SER A 264 -25.67 -1.52 -32.99
N ILE A 265 -24.61 -0.71 -32.91
CA ILE A 265 -23.43 -0.82 -33.78
C ILE A 265 -22.20 -1.04 -32.91
N THR A 266 -21.55 -2.19 -33.03
CA THR A 266 -20.39 -2.60 -32.23
C THR A 266 -19.09 -1.96 -32.71
N LYS A 267 -18.94 -1.65 -34.01
CA LYS A 267 -17.80 -0.90 -34.55
C LYS A 267 -18.24 0.03 -35.67
N CYS A 268 -18.35 1.32 -35.41
CA CYS A 268 -18.71 2.33 -36.39
C CYS A 268 -17.44 3.06 -36.86
N TYR A 269 -17.13 2.92 -38.14
CA TYR A 269 -16.08 3.63 -38.87
C TYR A 269 -16.68 4.55 -39.96
N ALA A 270 -18.00 4.76 -39.95
CA ALA A 270 -18.63 5.77 -40.77
C ALA A 270 -18.36 7.17 -40.23
N GLU A 271 -18.26 8.18 -41.09
CA GLU A 271 -18.20 9.59 -40.73
C GLU A 271 -19.52 10.02 -40.08
N SER A 272 -19.45 10.98 -39.15
CA SER A 272 -20.64 11.40 -38.38
C SER A 272 -21.76 12.00 -39.24
N ASP A 273 -21.43 12.62 -40.37
CA ASP A 273 -22.39 13.11 -41.38
C ASP A 273 -23.19 11.95 -42.00
N GLY A 274 -22.49 10.89 -42.40
CA GLY A 274 -23.11 9.69 -42.98
C GLY A 274 -24.06 9.01 -41.99
N LEU A 275 -23.63 8.86 -40.73
CA LEU A 275 -24.46 8.24 -39.70
C LEU A 275 -25.66 9.11 -39.32
N GLU A 276 -25.51 10.44 -39.23
CA GLU A 276 -26.64 11.35 -39.00
C GLU A 276 -27.69 11.19 -40.09
N MET A 277 -27.27 11.19 -41.36
CA MET A 277 -28.21 10.97 -42.47
C MET A 277 -28.88 9.59 -42.41
N PHE A 278 -28.15 8.55 -42.01
CA PHE A 278 -28.74 7.22 -41.80
C PHE A 278 -29.81 7.23 -40.69
N LEU A 279 -29.48 7.74 -39.50
CA LEU A 279 -30.38 7.73 -38.34
C LEU A 279 -31.64 8.58 -38.58
N THR A 280 -31.48 9.76 -39.18
CA THR A 280 -32.59 10.68 -39.45
C THR A 280 -33.61 10.14 -40.46
N ASN A 281 -33.16 9.29 -41.39
CA ASN A 281 -34.00 8.77 -42.47
C ASN A 281 -34.56 7.35 -42.19
N VAL A 282 -33.90 6.54 -41.35
CA VAL A 282 -34.28 5.14 -41.18
C VAL A 282 -35.39 4.94 -40.14
N SER A 283 -35.39 5.62 -38.99
CA SER A 283 -36.49 5.50 -38.03
C SER A 283 -36.60 6.66 -37.03
N PRO A 284 -37.61 7.53 -37.16
CA PRO A 284 -37.92 8.54 -36.14
C PRO A 284 -38.53 7.94 -34.85
N GLN A 285 -38.90 6.66 -34.84
CA GLN A 285 -39.46 5.96 -33.66
C GLN A 285 -38.40 5.23 -32.82
N LEU A 286 -37.12 5.53 -33.06
CA LEU A 286 -36.01 4.89 -32.36
C LEU A 286 -36.08 5.18 -30.85
N GLN A 287 -36.12 4.12 -30.04
CA GLN A 287 -36.18 4.19 -28.57
C GLN A 287 -34.82 3.88 -27.93
N VAL A 288 -34.04 2.99 -28.55
CA VAL A 288 -32.72 2.59 -28.08
C VAL A 288 -31.70 2.73 -29.19
N LEU A 289 -30.63 3.48 -28.93
CA LEU A 289 -29.50 3.59 -29.84
C LEU A 289 -28.22 3.27 -29.09
N ARG A 290 -27.51 2.25 -29.56
CA ARG A 290 -26.17 1.88 -29.08
C ARG A 290 -25.15 2.05 -30.19
N ILE A 291 -24.10 2.82 -29.97
CA ILE A 291 -23.06 3.03 -30.98
C ILE A 291 -21.70 2.91 -30.30
N ASN A 292 -20.81 2.16 -30.92
CA ASN A 292 -19.41 2.09 -30.56
C ASN A 292 -18.54 2.48 -31.77
N THR A 293 -17.94 3.67 -31.76
CA THR A 293 -17.25 4.30 -32.92
C THR A 293 -15.74 4.43 -32.71
N PHE A 294 -14.99 4.76 -33.77
CA PHE A 294 -13.53 4.92 -33.75
C PHE A 294 -13.05 6.15 -34.57
N LYS A 295 -11.94 6.77 -34.14
CA LYS A 295 -11.11 7.77 -34.85
C LYS A 295 -11.74 9.13 -35.21
N ASP A 296 -13.03 9.20 -35.56
CA ASP A 296 -13.65 10.45 -36.01
C ASP A 296 -14.11 11.33 -34.83
N VAL A 297 -13.31 12.35 -34.52
CA VAL A 297 -13.52 13.29 -33.40
C VAL A 297 -14.86 14.03 -33.48
N SER A 298 -15.44 14.18 -34.67
CA SER A 298 -16.73 14.85 -34.85
C SER A 298 -17.89 14.14 -34.11
N TYR A 299 -17.75 12.86 -33.79
CA TYR A 299 -18.67 12.11 -32.94
C TYR A 299 -18.70 12.61 -31.48
N LEU A 300 -17.66 13.31 -31.02
CA LEU A 300 -17.59 13.90 -29.70
C LEU A 300 -18.28 15.28 -29.62
N ASP A 301 -18.86 15.79 -30.70
CA ASP A 301 -19.64 17.03 -30.65
C ASP A 301 -21.02 16.80 -30.00
N ALA A 302 -21.10 17.05 -28.70
CA ALA A 302 -22.34 16.88 -27.93
C ALA A 302 -23.50 17.75 -28.45
N ASN A 303 -23.21 18.94 -29.00
CA ASN A 303 -24.23 19.83 -29.54
C ASN A 303 -24.86 19.25 -30.81
N ARG A 304 -24.04 18.59 -31.62
CA ARG A 304 -24.50 17.88 -32.81
C ARG A 304 -25.48 16.77 -32.43
N TRP A 305 -25.12 15.92 -31.47
CA TRP A 305 -26.02 14.88 -30.95
C TRP A 305 -27.28 15.45 -30.31
N GLU A 306 -27.17 16.52 -29.51
CA GLU A 306 -28.32 17.19 -28.91
C GLU A 306 -29.29 17.70 -29.98
N ARG A 307 -28.78 18.26 -31.08
CA ARG A 307 -29.56 18.67 -32.25
C ARG A 307 -30.25 17.48 -32.91
N ILE A 308 -29.52 16.43 -33.27
CA ILE A 308 -30.07 15.22 -33.92
C ILE A 308 -31.18 14.61 -33.06
N ILE A 309 -30.94 14.48 -31.76
CA ILE A 309 -31.88 13.84 -30.85
C ILE A 309 -33.13 14.71 -30.66
N SER A 310 -32.95 16.02 -30.46
CA SER A 310 -34.06 16.95 -30.25
C SER A 310 -34.91 17.20 -31.50
N GLN A 311 -34.36 16.99 -32.70
CA GLN A 311 -35.07 17.25 -33.95
C GLN A 311 -35.60 15.97 -34.61
N ASN A 312 -34.86 14.85 -34.54
CA ASN A 312 -35.12 13.66 -35.35
C ASN A 312 -35.38 12.38 -34.54
N LEU A 313 -34.90 12.28 -33.30
CA LEU A 313 -35.04 11.08 -32.44
C LEU A 313 -35.83 11.38 -31.17
N LEU A 314 -37.04 11.94 -31.34
CA LEU A 314 -37.89 12.42 -30.24
C LEU A 314 -38.35 11.32 -29.27
N GLN A 315 -38.38 10.06 -29.71
CA GLN A 315 -38.79 8.89 -28.92
C GLN A 315 -37.60 8.17 -28.26
N LEU A 316 -36.39 8.72 -28.37
CA LEU A 316 -35.19 8.09 -27.82
C LEU A 316 -35.25 8.13 -26.30
N ASP A 317 -35.39 6.94 -25.69
CA ASP A 317 -35.41 6.75 -24.25
C ASP A 317 -34.03 6.37 -23.72
N THR A 318 -33.24 5.66 -24.52
CA THR A 318 -31.91 5.14 -24.15
C THR A 318 -30.91 5.42 -25.25
N PHE A 319 -29.84 6.11 -24.89
CA PHE A 319 -28.66 6.28 -25.71
C PHE A 319 -27.45 5.69 -24.98
N GLU A 320 -26.79 4.73 -25.62
CA GLU A 320 -25.52 4.15 -25.13
C GLU A 320 -24.45 4.43 -26.17
N PHE A 321 -23.53 5.32 -25.87
CA PHE A 321 -22.50 5.71 -26.82
C PHE A 321 -21.14 5.32 -26.29
N GLN A 322 -20.30 4.71 -27.12
CA GLN A 322 -18.91 4.41 -26.86
C GLN A 322 -18.05 4.99 -27.99
N TYR A 323 -17.01 5.75 -27.66
CA TYR A 323 -16.01 6.22 -28.62
C TYR A 323 -14.68 5.60 -28.26
N ASN A 324 -14.01 4.93 -29.22
CA ASN A 324 -12.69 4.36 -29.02
C ASN A 324 -11.65 5.14 -29.82
N GLU A 325 -10.61 5.59 -29.15
CA GLU A 325 -9.48 6.26 -29.79
C GLU A 325 -8.23 5.39 -29.72
N LEU A 326 -7.45 5.36 -30.80
CA LEU A 326 -6.10 4.83 -30.78
C LEU A 326 -5.17 6.01 -30.52
N ILE A 327 -4.26 5.88 -29.57
CA ILE A 327 -3.30 6.95 -29.29
C ILE A 327 -2.16 6.86 -30.30
N ASP A 328 -2.08 7.86 -31.18
CA ASP A 328 -0.95 8.13 -32.08
C ASP A 328 -0.19 9.37 -31.56
N GLU A 329 1.05 9.60 -32.00
CA GLU A 329 1.94 10.68 -31.54
C GLU A 329 1.32 12.09 -31.66
N ASP A 330 0.30 12.26 -32.51
CA ASP A 330 -0.38 13.53 -32.82
C ASP A 330 -1.62 13.85 -31.95
N PHE A 331 -1.84 13.15 -30.83
CA PHE A 331 -3.02 13.36 -29.97
C PHE A 331 -3.10 14.79 -29.38
N ARG A 332 -3.92 15.68 -29.97
CA ARG A 332 -4.06 17.08 -29.55
C ARG A 332 -5.03 17.24 -28.38
N THR A 333 -4.49 17.20 -27.16
CA THR A 333 -5.18 17.26 -25.86
C THR A 333 -6.25 18.36 -25.69
N THR A 334 -6.12 19.52 -26.32
CA THR A 334 -7.06 20.66 -26.18
C THR A 334 -8.38 20.50 -26.93
N ILE A 335 -8.40 19.82 -28.08
CA ILE A 335 -9.62 19.71 -28.91
C ILE A 335 -10.63 18.74 -28.30
N HIS A 336 -10.14 17.60 -27.80
CA HIS A 336 -10.99 16.57 -27.20
C HIS A 336 -11.63 17.05 -25.89
N HIS A 337 -10.90 17.85 -25.10
CA HIS A 337 -11.41 18.41 -23.84
C HIS A 337 -12.64 19.31 -24.05
N GLU A 338 -12.57 20.26 -24.98
CA GLU A 338 -13.69 21.17 -25.25
C GLU A 338 -14.94 20.42 -25.72
N LEU A 339 -14.77 19.36 -26.52
CA LEU A 339 -15.86 18.57 -27.06
C LEU A 339 -16.51 17.70 -25.98
N ILE A 340 -15.71 17.02 -25.15
CA ILE A 340 -16.21 16.17 -24.05
C ILE A 340 -16.96 17.01 -23.01
N ASN A 341 -16.46 18.21 -22.67
CA ASN A 341 -17.12 19.11 -21.72
C ASN A 341 -18.54 19.51 -22.13
N ARG A 342 -18.86 19.51 -23.43
CA ARG A 342 -20.21 19.86 -23.91
C ARG A 342 -21.26 18.81 -23.50
N PHE A 343 -20.86 17.57 -23.21
CA PHE A 343 -21.77 16.55 -22.65
C PHE A 343 -22.20 16.84 -21.19
N ASN A 344 -21.70 17.92 -20.56
CA ASN A 344 -22.18 18.41 -19.26
C ASN A 344 -23.34 19.40 -19.38
N SER A 345 -23.91 19.62 -20.56
CA SER A 345 -25.08 20.48 -20.70
C SER A 345 -26.28 19.94 -19.91
N SER A 346 -27.21 20.84 -19.56
CA SER A 346 -28.42 20.45 -18.82
C SER A 346 -29.28 19.40 -19.56
N PHE A 347 -29.15 19.32 -20.89
CA PHE A 347 -29.82 18.33 -21.73
C PHE A 347 -29.37 16.91 -21.39
N TRP A 348 -28.05 16.71 -21.31
CA TRP A 348 -27.41 15.42 -21.03
C TRP A 348 -27.56 15.03 -19.56
N ILE A 349 -27.38 15.98 -18.64
CA ILE A 349 -27.49 15.75 -17.20
C ILE A 349 -28.89 15.23 -16.82
N LYS A 350 -29.96 15.78 -17.41
CA LYS A 350 -31.34 15.36 -17.12
C LYS A 350 -31.64 13.94 -17.59
N ARG A 351 -31.04 13.49 -18.70
CA ARG A 351 -31.37 12.22 -19.37
C ARG A 351 -30.66 11.00 -18.78
N LYS A 352 -29.52 11.20 -18.12
CA LYS A 352 -28.79 10.13 -17.43
C LYS A 352 -28.38 8.95 -18.34
N TRP A 353 -28.08 9.24 -19.60
CA TRP A 353 -27.70 8.24 -20.61
C TRP A 353 -26.27 7.75 -20.46
N PHE A 354 -25.98 6.55 -20.98
CA PHE A 354 -24.65 5.96 -20.87
C PHE A 354 -23.76 6.49 -21.99
N PHE A 355 -22.60 6.99 -21.60
CA PHE A 355 -21.63 7.51 -22.54
C PHE A 355 -20.25 7.07 -22.06
N LYS A 356 -19.49 6.41 -22.93
CA LYS A 356 -18.18 5.83 -22.67
C LYS A 356 -17.16 6.34 -23.67
N ILE A 357 -15.99 6.72 -23.20
CA ILE A 357 -14.82 6.91 -24.06
C ILE A 357 -13.82 5.84 -23.65
N SER A 358 -13.27 5.11 -24.62
CA SER A 358 -12.20 4.15 -24.43
C SER A 358 -10.99 4.63 -25.21
N ILE A 359 -9.81 4.50 -24.64
CA ILE A 359 -8.57 4.81 -25.33
C ILE A 359 -7.75 3.52 -25.37
N LYS A 360 -7.20 3.20 -26.55
CA LYS A 360 -6.44 1.98 -26.86
C LYS A 360 -5.05 2.37 -27.35
N THR A 361 -4.04 1.60 -26.99
CA THR A 361 -2.67 1.70 -27.55
C THR A 361 -2.48 0.64 -28.63
N ASP A 362 -1.63 0.92 -29.61
CA ASP A 362 -1.47 0.09 -30.81
C ASP A 362 -0.93 -1.33 -30.52
N ASP A 363 -0.27 -1.55 -29.38
CA ASP A 363 0.41 -2.82 -29.06
C ASP A 363 -0.37 -3.76 -28.11
N TRP A 364 -1.52 -3.34 -27.54
CA TRP A 364 -2.13 -4.05 -26.40
C TRP A 364 -3.65 -4.22 -26.51
N ASP A 365 -4.14 -5.41 -26.12
CA ASP A 365 -5.58 -5.72 -25.95
C ASP A 365 -6.21 -5.00 -24.73
N ASP A 366 -5.42 -4.19 -24.01
CA ASP A 366 -5.81 -3.48 -22.80
C ASP A 366 -6.64 -2.24 -23.10
N ASN A 367 -7.83 -2.20 -22.51
CA ASN A 367 -8.81 -1.14 -22.74
C ASN A 367 -8.83 -0.19 -21.55
N VAL A 368 -8.28 1.01 -21.69
CA VAL A 368 -8.49 2.04 -20.67
C VAL A 368 -9.82 2.73 -20.94
N ILE A 369 -10.75 2.54 -20.00
CA ILE A 369 -12.12 3.07 -20.05
C ILE A 369 -12.13 4.43 -19.35
N VAL A 370 -12.18 5.51 -20.12
CA VAL A 370 -11.84 6.87 -19.66
C VAL A 370 -13.02 7.69 -19.14
N TYR A 371 -14.28 7.30 -19.33
CA TYR A 371 -15.35 8.25 -18.97
C TYR A 371 -16.73 7.59 -18.84
N SER A 372 -17.49 7.90 -17.78
CA SER A 372 -18.96 7.80 -17.80
C SER A 372 -19.61 8.86 -16.90
N ILE A 373 -20.59 9.58 -17.46
CA ILE A 373 -21.39 10.57 -16.72
C ILE A 373 -22.41 9.88 -15.80
N PHE A 374 -22.80 8.64 -16.11
CA PHE A 374 -23.81 7.89 -15.35
C PHE A 374 -23.48 6.39 -15.28
N SER A 375 -23.75 5.76 -14.14
CA SER A 375 -23.53 4.31 -13.98
C SER A 375 -24.43 3.52 -14.94
N TYR A 376 -23.87 2.48 -15.58
CA TYR A 376 -24.60 1.62 -16.50
C TYR A 376 -25.83 1.04 -15.80
N ARG A 377 -27.02 1.56 -16.14
CA ARG A 377 -28.27 0.92 -15.77
C ARG A 377 -28.49 -0.19 -16.78
N LYS A 378 -28.32 -1.44 -16.35
CA LYS A 378 -29.00 -2.55 -17.01
C LYS A 378 -30.49 -2.27 -16.82
N VAL A 379 -31.10 -1.61 -17.80
CA VAL A 379 -32.56 -1.49 -17.87
C VAL A 379 -33.02 -2.95 -17.92
N LYS A 380 -33.54 -3.46 -16.80
CA LYS A 380 -34.43 -4.62 -16.90
C LYS A 380 -35.50 -4.13 -17.85
N ASP A 381 -35.64 -4.80 -18.99
CA ASP A 381 -36.74 -4.63 -19.94
C ASP A 381 -38.05 -4.96 -19.17
N ASN A 382 -38.46 -4.05 -18.27
CA ASN A 382 -39.76 -4.05 -17.62
C ASN A 382 -40.75 -3.40 -18.58
N PHE A 383 -40.74 -3.85 -19.84
CA PHE A 383 -41.92 -3.78 -20.66
C PHE A 383 -42.72 -5.04 -20.36
N GLN A 384 -43.56 -4.95 -19.33
CA GLN A 384 -44.80 -5.72 -19.31
C GLN A 384 -45.67 -5.21 -20.46
N THR A 385 -45.35 -5.67 -21.66
CA THR A 385 -46.31 -5.74 -22.76
C THR A 385 -46.49 -7.22 -23.07
N ASN A 386 -47.70 -7.59 -23.48
CA ASN A 386 -48.11 -8.95 -23.82
C ASN A 386 -47.29 -9.51 -25.00
N LYS A 387 -46.02 -9.86 -24.78
CA LYS A 387 -45.17 -10.52 -25.76
C LYS A 387 -45.61 -11.96 -25.93
N THR A 388 -45.71 -12.39 -27.18
CA THR A 388 -45.98 -13.79 -27.55
C THR A 388 -44.83 -14.70 -27.09
N ASN A 389 -45.06 -16.02 -26.94
CA ASN A 389 -44.00 -16.95 -26.52
C ASN A 389 -42.80 -16.94 -27.49
N ASP A 390 -43.05 -16.72 -28.78
CA ASP A 390 -42.02 -16.62 -29.81
C ASP A 390 -41.14 -15.36 -29.62
N GLU A 391 -41.74 -14.22 -29.25
CA GLU A 391 -41.00 -13.00 -28.95
C GLU A 391 -40.14 -13.12 -27.69
N LYS A 392 -40.61 -13.86 -26.67
CA LYS A 392 -39.82 -14.18 -25.47
C LYS A 392 -38.65 -15.11 -25.79
N LEU A 393 -38.87 -16.09 -26.67
CA LEU A 393 -37.84 -17.04 -27.08
C LEU A 393 -36.78 -16.36 -27.95
N ILE A 394 -37.19 -15.49 -28.87
CA ILE A 394 -36.29 -14.67 -29.70
C ILE A 394 -35.53 -13.68 -28.83
N ASP A 395 -36.17 -13.04 -27.83
CA ASP A 395 -35.47 -12.18 -26.87
C ASP A 395 -34.39 -12.98 -26.11
N ASN A 396 -34.68 -14.20 -25.68
CA ASN A 396 -33.69 -15.08 -25.05
C ASN A 396 -32.54 -15.49 -25.99
N ILE A 397 -32.84 -15.84 -27.25
CA ILE A 397 -31.82 -16.21 -28.26
C ILE A 397 -30.95 -15.00 -28.60
N TYR A 398 -31.57 -13.84 -28.80
CA TYR A 398 -30.90 -12.58 -29.05
C TYR A 398 -29.99 -12.23 -27.86
N GLU A 399 -30.51 -12.23 -26.63
CA GLU A 399 -29.73 -11.93 -25.41
C GLU A 399 -28.56 -12.90 -25.18
N ASN A 400 -28.74 -14.19 -25.46
CA ASN A 400 -27.68 -15.19 -25.34
C ASN A 400 -26.62 -15.09 -26.45
N SER A 401 -27.01 -14.66 -27.66
CA SER A 401 -26.11 -14.55 -28.82
C SER A 401 -25.30 -13.24 -28.88
N THR A 402 -25.79 -12.19 -28.20
CA THR A 402 -25.12 -10.89 -28.07
C THR A 402 -24.37 -10.74 -26.74
N GLN A 403 -24.26 -11.80 -25.92
CA GLN A 403 -23.73 -11.75 -24.55
C GLN A 403 -22.21 -11.56 -24.43
N HIS A 404 -21.49 -11.41 -25.55
CA HIS A 404 -20.06 -11.08 -25.58
C HIS A 404 -19.84 -9.64 -26.03
N SER A 405 -19.97 -8.70 -25.09
CA SER A 405 -19.24 -7.43 -24.98
C SER A 405 -20.04 -6.50 -24.08
N ILE A 406 -19.36 -5.76 -23.19
CA ILE A 406 -19.91 -4.90 -22.13
C ILE A 406 -20.06 -5.64 -20.79
N ILE A 407 -18.94 -5.64 -20.06
CA ILE A 407 -18.78 -6.03 -18.66
C ILE A 407 -19.83 -5.29 -17.80
N SER A 408 -20.67 -6.05 -17.09
CA SER A 408 -21.73 -5.49 -16.23
C SER A 408 -21.27 -5.41 -14.76
N ASN A 409 -20.78 -4.25 -14.32
CA ASN A 409 -20.61 -3.97 -12.90
C ASN A 409 -21.90 -3.40 -12.31
N LYS A 410 -22.59 -4.20 -11.48
CA LYS A 410 -23.78 -3.76 -10.71
C LYS A 410 -23.32 -3.03 -9.44
N HIS A 411 -23.20 -1.71 -9.46
CA HIS A 411 -23.07 -0.93 -8.23
C HIS A 411 -23.93 0.35 -8.19
N ASN A 412 -24.23 0.72 -6.94
CA ASN A 412 -25.40 1.47 -6.48
C ASN A 412 -25.49 2.93 -6.92
N SER A 413 -26.73 3.43 -6.85
CA SER A 413 -27.16 4.80 -7.08
C SER A 413 -26.50 5.82 -6.14
N VAL A 414 -25.68 6.72 -6.70
CA VAL A 414 -25.38 8.03 -6.11
C VAL A 414 -25.44 9.08 -7.22
N ALA A 415 -25.87 10.29 -6.87
CA ALA A 415 -26.18 11.39 -7.76
C ALA A 415 -24.93 12.05 -8.38
N SER A 416 -25.05 12.47 -9.64
CA SER A 416 -24.29 13.53 -10.33
C SER A 416 -22.78 13.62 -10.06
N SER A 417 -22.04 12.53 -10.27
CA SER A 417 -20.57 12.54 -10.30
C SER A 417 -20.04 11.90 -11.59
N MET A 418 -18.98 12.45 -12.17
CA MET A 418 -18.25 11.83 -13.28
C MET A 418 -17.41 10.68 -12.74
N ILE A 419 -17.58 9.49 -13.33
CA ILE A 419 -16.95 8.26 -12.87
C ILE A 419 -15.92 7.78 -13.91
N LEU A 420 -14.66 7.66 -13.49
CA LEU A 420 -13.63 6.92 -14.21
C LEU A 420 -13.66 5.46 -13.74
N ASN A 421 -13.75 4.49 -14.66
CA ASN A 421 -13.71 3.07 -14.31
C ASN A 421 -12.47 2.44 -14.94
N ILE A 422 -11.55 1.90 -14.16
CA ILE A 422 -10.39 1.16 -14.66
C ILE A 422 -10.65 -0.33 -14.41
N ILE A 423 -10.64 -1.13 -15.48
CA ILE A 423 -10.92 -2.57 -15.44
C ILE A 423 -9.84 -3.27 -16.25
N ASP A 424 -9.09 -4.17 -15.60
CA ASP A 424 -8.06 -5.05 -16.19
C ASP A 424 -7.09 -4.32 -17.14
N LEU A 425 -6.04 -3.67 -16.60
CA LEU A 425 -4.81 -3.51 -17.39
C LEU A 425 -3.91 -4.71 -17.08
N SER A 426 -3.45 -5.42 -18.11
CA SER A 426 -2.27 -6.25 -17.96
C SER A 426 -1.04 -5.36 -18.10
N THR A 427 -0.09 -5.39 -17.17
CA THR A 427 1.16 -4.62 -17.29
C THR A 427 2.31 -5.58 -17.11
N THR A 428 3.15 -5.75 -18.13
CA THR A 428 4.53 -6.23 -17.93
C THR A 428 5.41 -5.04 -17.53
N ASP A 429 6.58 -5.30 -16.95
CA ASP A 429 7.42 -4.31 -16.26
C ASP A 429 8.01 -3.17 -17.15
N ASP A 430 7.63 -3.02 -18.43
CA ASP A 430 8.27 -2.10 -19.40
C ASP A 430 7.37 -0.93 -19.91
N ASP A 431 6.18 -0.66 -19.34
CA ASP A 431 5.15 0.21 -19.96
C ASP A 431 4.82 1.55 -19.23
N GLU A 432 5.81 2.22 -18.62
CA GLU A 432 5.73 3.64 -18.21
C GLU A 432 5.11 4.62 -19.24
N PRO A 433 5.28 4.49 -20.58
CA PRO A 433 4.75 5.47 -21.54
C PRO A 433 3.23 5.65 -21.54
N PHE A 434 2.44 4.68 -21.07
CA PHE A 434 0.98 4.77 -21.16
C PHE A 434 0.38 5.87 -20.27
N ILE A 435 0.76 5.92 -18.99
CA ILE A 435 0.16 6.87 -18.03
C ILE A 435 0.62 8.30 -18.31
N GLU A 436 1.88 8.50 -18.68
CA GLU A 436 2.38 9.82 -19.08
C GLU A 436 1.63 10.36 -20.31
N MET A 437 1.26 9.48 -21.23
CA MET A 437 0.56 9.86 -22.46
C MET A 437 -0.90 10.24 -22.22
N ILE A 438 -1.63 9.54 -21.33
CA ILE A 438 -3.04 9.85 -21.02
C ILE A 438 -3.22 10.88 -19.90
N GLY A 439 -2.20 11.08 -19.05
CA GLY A 439 -2.23 11.95 -17.88
C GLY A 439 -2.71 13.38 -18.17
N PRO A 440 -2.23 14.05 -19.24
CA PRO A 440 -2.71 15.37 -19.63
C PRO A 440 -4.22 15.44 -19.88
N ILE A 441 -4.85 14.36 -20.36
CA ILE A 441 -6.30 14.30 -20.61
C ILE A 441 -7.07 14.24 -19.28
N LEU A 442 -6.61 13.37 -18.37
CA LEU A 442 -7.24 13.14 -17.06
C LEU A 442 -7.27 14.41 -16.21
N VAL A 443 -6.23 15.26 -16.31
CA VAL A 443 -6.14 16.53 -15.58
C VAL A 443 -7.24 17.50 -15.97
N VAL A 444 -7.66 17.49 -17.24
CA VAL A 444 -8.65 18.47 -17.73
C VAL A 444 -10.09 18.00 -17.55
N LEU A 445 -10.33 16.70 -17.41
CA LEU A 445 -11.66 16.15 -17.15
C LEU A 445 -12.06 16.34 -15.67
N PRO A 446 -13.28 16.79 -15.35
CA PRO A 446 -13.72 17.00 -13.97
C PRO A 446 -14.16 15.68 -13.31
N ILE A 447 -13.28 14.68 -13.34
CA ILE A 447 -13.49 13.35 -12.74
C ILE A 447 -13.55 13.51 -11.22
N THR A 448 -14.66 13.06 -10.65
CA THR A 448 -14.95 13.18 -9.20
C THR A 448 -14.96 11.82 -8.52
N CYS A 449 -15.24 10.74 -9.26
CA CYS A 449 -15.23 9.38 -8.71
C CYS A 449 -14.34 8.45 -9.55
N LEU A 450 -13.59 7.58 -8.87
CA LEU A 450 -12.71 6.59 -9.48
C LEU A 450 -13.08 5.20 -8.96
N ASN A 451 -13.51 4.33 -9.86
CA ASN A 451 -13.77 2.92 -9.57
C ASN A 451 -12.68 2.07 -10.22
N ILE A 452 -12.07 1.18 -9.45
CA ILE A 452 -10.92 0.40 -9.89
C ILE A 452 -11.16 -1.08 -9.59
N THR A 453 -11.03 -1.91 -10.61
CA THR A 453 -11.02 -3.38 -10.52
C THR A 453 -9.76 -3.86 -11.21
N LEU A 454 -8.72 -4.21 -10.44
CA LEU A 454 -7.45 -4.65 -11.00
C LEU A 454 -7.26 -6.12 -10.67
N SER A 455 -7.11 -6.94 -11.70
CA SER A 455 -6.76 -8.35 -11.56
C SER A 455 -5.33 -8.65 -12.06
N GLY A 456 -4.35 -7.77 -11.81
CA GLY A 456 -2.94 -8.10 -12.09
C GLY A 456 -1.89 -6.98 -11.97
N ILE A 457 -2.15 -5.88 -11.27
CA ILE A 457 -1.33 -4.64 -11.35
C ILE A 457 -0.71 -4.24 -9.99
N TYR A 458 0.44 -3.59 -10.03
CA TYR A 458 1.16 -2.97 -8.91
C TYR A 458 0.48 -1.71 -8.34
N ILE A 459 0.72 -1.42 -7.04
CA ILE A 459 0.23 -0.23 -6.36
C ILE A 459 0.77 1.08 -6.99
N ALA A 460 1.97 1.06 -7.57
CA ALA A 460 2.59 2.22 -8.24
C ALA A 460 1.68 2.78 -9.36
N THR A 461 1.08 1.89 -10.15
CA THR A 461 0.18 2.29 -11.24
C THR A 461 -1.08 2.99 -10.70
N LEU A 462 -1.63 2.54 -9.57
CA LEU A 462 -2.76 3.21 -8.90
C LEU A 462 -2.40 4.64 -8.45
N ILE A 463 -1.19 4.81 -7.91
CA ILE A 463 -0.64 6.10 -7.49
C ILE A 463 -0.56 7.05 -8.70
N ASP A 464 -0.01 6.59 -9.82
CA ASP A 464 0.13 7.43 -11.01
C ASP A 464 -1.23 7.87 -11.57
N PHE A 465 -2.25 7.02 -11.57
CA PHE A 465 -3.59 7.43 -11.98
C PHE A 465 -4.17 8.54 -11.11
N ILE A 466 -4.02 8.46 -9.79
CA ILE A 466 -4.56 9.46 -8.86
C ILE A 466 -3.84 10.80 -9.02
N LYS A 467 -2.56 10.81 -9.40
CA LYS A 467 -1.75 12.02 -9.64
C LYS A 467 -2.36 12.92 -10.72
N TYR A 468 -3.00 12.33 -11.73
CA TYR A 468 -3.62 13.09 -12.82
C TYR A 468 -5.09 13.45 -12.58
N LEU A 469 -5.65 13.20 -11.38
CA LEU A 469 -7.08 13.39 -11.07
C LEU A 469 -7.31 14.41 -9.92
N PRO A 470 -7.09 15.72 -10.17
CA PRO A 470 -7.07 16.75 -9.11
C PRO A 470 -8.44 17.07 -8.46
N ASN A 471 -9.53 16.52 -9.00
CA ASN A 471 -10.90 16.78 -8.54
C ASN A 471 -11.58 15.55 -7.93
N LEU A 472 -10.81 14.50 -7.66
CA LEU A 472 -11.31 13.23 -7.16
C LEU A 472 -11.83 13.35 -5.71
N ASP A 473 -13.10 13.02 -5.48
CA ASP A 473 -13.78 13.06 -4.18
C ASP A 473 -14.23 11.68 -3.64
N SER A 474 -14.23 10.65 -4.49
CA SER A 474 -14.68 9.30 -4.15
C SER A 474 -13.82 8.22 -4.82
N LEU A 475 -13.40 7.23 -4.05
CA LEU A 475 -12.59 6.10 -4.51
C LEU A 475 -13.27 4.76 -4.18
N VAL A 476 -13.48 3.90 -5.18
CA VAL A 476 -14.04 2.56 -5.01
C VAL A 476 -13.07 1.52 -5.56
N ILE A 477 -12.59 0.63 -4.69
CA ILE A 477 -11.68 -0.45 -5.06
C ILE A 477 -12.45 -1.76 -4.92
N LEU A 478 -12.63 -2.45 -6.04
CA LEU A 478 -13.44 -3.67 -6.14
C LEU A 478 -12.63 -4.95 -5.99
N SER A 479 -11.38 -4.96 -6.48
CA SER A 479 -10.40 -6.04 -6.29
C SER A 479 -8.98 -5.50 -6.52
N LEU A 480 -8.00 -5.97 -5.72
CA LEU A 480 -6.57 -5.72 -5.91
C LEU A 480 -5.82 -7.06 -5.71
N PRO A 481 -4.91 -7.50 -6.61
CA PRO A 481 -4.24 -8.79 -6.48
C PRO A 481 -3.03 -8.71 -5.53
N MET A 482 -2.79 -9.80 -4.80
CA MET A 482 -1.60 -9.96 -3.95
C MET A 482 -0.40 -10.40 -4.78
N ILE A 483 0.53 -9.50 -5.08
CA ILE A 483 1.93 -9.85 -5.38
C ILE A 483 2.89 -8.91 -4.64
N GLN A 484 3.58 -9.53 -3.68
CA GLN A 484 4.83 -9.20 -2.97
C GLN A 484 5.16 -7.74 -2.60
N SER A 485 5.15 -7.54 -1.28
CA SER A 485 5.93 -6.56 -0.54
C SER A 485 7.41 -6.53 -0.96
N LYS A 486 7.76 -5.57 -1.82
CA LYS A 486 9.03 -4.85 -1.69
C LYS A 486 8.67 -3.42 -1.31
N CYS A 487 9.44 -2.86 -0.37
CA CYS A 487 9.29 -1.48 0.06
C CYS A 487 9.10 -0.55 -1.14
N PHE A 488 8.13 0.36 -1.05
CA PHE A 488 7.93 1.38 -2.05
C PHE A 488 9.25 2.10 -2.34
N SER A 489 9.53 2.33 -3.62
CA SER A 489 10.64 3.17 -4.05
C SER A 489 10.49 4.56 -3.45
N VAL A 490 11.57 5.32 -3.46
CA VAL A 490 11.55 6.67 -2.89
C VAL A 490 10.70 7.64 -3.68
N GLU A 491 10.65 7.46 -4.99
CA GLU A 491 9.77 8.23 -5.86
C GLU A 491 8.32 7.85 -5.57
N GLU A 492 8.00 6.56 -5.42
CA GLU A 492 6.66 6.10 -5.01
C GLU A 492 6.25 6.69 -3.66
N THR A 493 7.18 6.80 -2.70
CA THR A 493 6.92 7.40 -1.37
C THR A 493 6.71 8.93 -1.46
N ARG A 494 7.41 9.63 -2.35
CA ARG A 494 7.22 11.07 -2.61
C ARG A 494 5.88 11.34 -3.27
N ILE A 495 5.53 10.55 -4.28
CA ILE A 495 4.25 10.68 -4.99
C ILE A 495 3.12 10.35 -4.02
N PHE A 496 3.25 9.31 -3.20
CA PHE A 496 2.29 9.00 -2.12
C PHE A 496 2.03 10.20 -1.19
N ARG A 497 3.09 10.86 -0.70
CA ARG A 497 2.96 12.01 0.21
C ARG A 497 2.31 13.21 -0.47
N PHE A 498 2.69 13.47 -1.73
CA PHE A 498 2.09 14.51 -2.54
C PHE A 498 0.60 14.25 -2.79
N LEU A 499 0.24 13.01 -3.11
CA LEU A 499 -1.14 12.60 -3.31
C LEU A 499 -1.94 12.77 -2.03
N SER A 500 -1.52 12.16 -0.92
CA SER A 500 -2.22 12.22 0.37
C SER A 500 -2.52 13.66 0.80
N ASN A 501 -1.53 14.56 0.70
CA ASN A 501 -1.67 15.96 1.10
C ASN A 501 -2.60 16.78 0.20
N ASN A 502 -2.75 16.40 -1.07
CA ASN A 502 -3.59 17.11 -2.04
C ASN A 502 -4.89 16.37 -2.37
N ASN A 503 -5.10 15.21 -1.75
CA ASN A 503 -6.23 14.34 -2.03
C ASN A 503 -7.53 14.99 -1.50
N LYS A 504 -8.58 15.02 -2.32
CA LYS A 504 -9.92 15.50 -1.95
C LYS A 504 -10.92 14.35 -1.70
N ILE A 505 -10.45 13.10 -1.69
CA ILE A 505 -11.27 11.90 -1.52
C ILE A 505 -11.86 11.87 -0.11
N THR A 506 -13.18 12.02 -0.02
CA THR A 506 -13.96 12.01 1.23
C THR A 506 -14.68 10.68 1.46
N LYS A 507 -14.73 9.82 0.45
CA LYS A 507 -15.44 8.52 0.49
C LYS A 507 -14.57 7.42 -0.10
N VAL A 508 -14.39 6.35 0.67
CA VAL A 508 -13.65 5.16 0.22
C VAL A 508 -14.50 3.92 0.43
N LYS A 509 -14.61 3.09 -0.61
CA LYS A 509 -15.27 1.79 -0.53
C LYS A 509 -14.31 0.70 -0.98
N LEU A 510 -14.02 -0.24 -0.09
CA LEU A 510 -13.13 -1.37 -0.34
C LEU A 510 -13.95 -2.66 -0.38
N GLN A 511 -13.79 -3.46 -1.44
CA GLN A 511 -14.41 -4.78 -1.57
C GLN A 511 -13.33 -5.82 -1.91
N GLU A 512 -13.47 -7.04 -1.37
CA GLU A 512 -12.64 -8.20 -1.72
C GLU A 512 -11.11 -8.00 -1.55
N MET A 513 -10.68 -7.22 -0.54
CA MET A 513 -9.27 -7.00 -0.18
C MET A 513 -8.76 -8.09 0.78
N ASN A 514 -7.56 -8.61 0.53
CA ASN A 514 -6.82 -9.51 1.43
C ASN A 514 -5.50 -8.82 1.80
N GLU A 515 -5.28 -8.52 3.10
CA GLU A 515 -4.09 -7.91 3.75
C GLU A 515 -4.33 -6.54 4.43
N LEU A 516 -3.95 -6.44 5.71
CA LEU A 516 -4.08 -5.23 6.54
C LEU A 516 -3.16 -4.08 6.08
N ALA A 517 -1.95 -4.37 5.60
CA ALA A 517 -0.99 -3.35 5.17
C ALA A 517 -1.47 -2.57 3.94
N GLN A 518 -2.14 -3.24 3.00
CA GLN A 518 -2.72 -2.61 1.82
C GLN A 518 -3.92 -1.73 2.18
N ILE A 519 -4.75 -2.20 3.13
CA ILE A 519 -5.85 -1.40 3.67
C ILE A 519 -5.31 -0.14 4.35
N GLN A 520 -4.27 -0.27 5.19
CA GLN A 520 -3.66 0.87 5.87
C GLN A 520 -3.05 1.86 4.87
N PHE A 521 -2.26 1.38 3.90
CA PHE A 521 -1.71 2.21 2.83
C PHE A 521 -2.79 3.00 2.07
N LEU A 522 -3.92 2.35 1.73
CA LEU A 522 -5.03 3.01 1.04
C LEU A 522 -5.75 4.05 1.92
N LEU A 523 -5.82 3.81 3.23
CA LEU A 523 -6.34 4.79 4.19
C LEU A 523 -5.40 5.98 4.31
N ASP A 524 -4.08 5.75 4.36
CA ASP A 524 -3.08 6.81 4.44
C ASP A 524 -3.02 7.65 3.15
N LEU A 525 -3.38 7.05 2.00
CA LEU A 525 -3.54 7.76 0.73
C LEU A 525 -4.79 8.66 0.71
N CYS A 526 -5.82 8.34 1.51
CA CYS A 526 -7.13 9.01 1.52
C CYS A 526 -7.53 9.51 2.93
N PRO A 527 -6.71 10.39 3.55
CA PRO A 527 -6.86 10.76 4.96
C PRO A 527 -8.14 11.54 5.26
N LEU A 528 -8.78 12.16 4.26
CA LEU A 528 -10.02 12.92 4.40
C LEU A 528 -11.30 12.06 4.39
N SER A 529 -11.18 10.73 4.30
CA SER A 529 -12.35 9.85 4.18
C SER A 529 -13.14 9.71 5.49
N LEU A 530 -14.42 10.12 5.47
CA LEU A 530 -15.31 10.15 6.65
C LEU A 530 -16.29 8.96 6.74
N MET A 531 -16.45 8.20 5.65
CA MET A 531 -17.25 6.97 5.60
C MET A 531 -16.43 5.82 5.01
N LEU A 532 -16.16 4.81 5.83
CA LEU A 532 -15.54 3.54 5.42
C LEU A 532 -16.59 2.42 5.50
N LEU A 533 -16.87 1.75 4.38
CA LEU A 533 -17.76 0.59 4.33
C LEU A 533 -16.95 -0.67 3.99
N LEU A 534 -16.67 -1.50 5.01
CA LEU A 534 -15.91 -2.76 4.89
C LEU A 534 -16.87 -3.95 4.80
N THR A 535 -16.73 -4.78 3.77
CA THR A 535 -17.37 -6.11 3.68
C THR A 535 -16.26 -7.17 3.59
N ILE A 536 -15.92 -7.79 4.73
CA ILE A 536 -14.81 -8.76 4.82
C ILE A 536 -15.37 -10.20 4.80
N THR A 537 -14.88 -11.03 3.87
CA THR A 537 -15.11 -12.48 3.84
C THR A 537 -14.00 -13.22 4.59
N LYS A 538 -14.40 -14.07 5.54
CA LYS A 538 -13.53 -14.86 6.44
C LYS A 538 -12.40 -15.63 5.72
N SER A 539 -11.16 -15.41 6.15
CA SER A 539 -10.11 -16.44 6.24
C SER A 539 -9.10 -16.05 7.33
N SER A 540 -8.59 -17.05 8.04
CA SER A 540 -7.83 -17.00 9.30
C SER A 540 -6.63 -16.03 9.32
N CYS A 541 -6.67 -15.05 10.24
CA CYS A 541 -5.52 -14.27 10.69
C CYS A 541 -4.77 -15.01 11.81
N TYR A 542 -3.43 -14.93 11.80
CA TYR A 542 -2.66 -14.98 13.03
C TYR A 542 -3.00 -13.72 13.85
N GLU A 543 -3.46 -13.88 15.08
CA GLU A 543 -3.63 -12.76 16.02
C GLU A 543 -2.25 -12.22 16.42
N PHE A 544 -2.02 -10.93 16.15
CA PHE A 544 -0.99 -10.14 16.83
C PHE A 544 -1.46 -9.96 18.28
N GLN A 545 -0.78 -10.57 19.25
CA GLN A 545 -1.07 -10.32 20.66
C GLN A 545 -0.27 -9.10 21.15
N PRO A 546 -0.91 -8.14 21.86
CA PRO A 546 -0.19 -7.06 22.51
C PRO A 546 0.73 -7.64 23.61
N SER A 547 2.04 -7.41 23.49
CA SER A 547 3.05 -7.96 24.37
C SER A 547 4.07 -6.89 24.79
N LEU A 548 4.46 -6.93 26.06
CA LEU A 548 5.49 -6.11 26.71
C LEU A 548 6.73 -6.97 27.06
N GLY A 549 6.80 -8.20 26.54
CA GLY A 549 7.78 -9.21 26.92
C GLY A 549 7.50 -9.88 28.27
N GLN A 550 6.34 -9.64 28.89
CA GLN A 550 5.99 -10.14 30.22
C GLN A 550 5.98 -11.68 30.30
N GLN A 551 5.71 -12.37 29.18
CA GLN A 551 5.77 -13.84 29.08
C GLN A 551 7.17 -14.41 29.30
N TYR A 552 8.22 -13.59 29.19
CA TYR A 552 9.59 -13.98 29.43
C TYR A 552 10.06 -13.66 30.86
N ILE A 553 9.20 -13.06 31.70
CA ILE A 553 9.50 -12.76 33.10
C ILE A 553 9.12 -13.96 33.98
N GLN A 554 10.08 -14.43 34.78
CA GLN A 554 9.87 -15.50 35.75
C GLN A 554 10.13 -14.98 37.17
N PHE A 555 9.05 -14.61 37.86
CA PHE A 555 9.12 -14.14 39.24
C PHE A 555 8.09 -14.87 40.11
N PRO A 556 8.41 -16.06 40.66
CA PRO A 556 7.50 -16.75 41.56
C PRO A 556 7.26 -15.90 42.80
N THR A 557 6.11 -16.00 43.48
CA THR A 557 5.84 -15.27 44.73
C THR A 557 5.11 -16.17 45.72
N SER A 558 4.87 -15.70 46.95
CA SER A 558 4.09 -16.40 47.98
C SER A 558 2.57 -16.30 47.79
N THR A 559 2.05 -15.53 46.83
CA THR A 559 0.61 -15.52 46.56
C THR A 559 0.16 -16.86 45.99
N ASN A 560 -0.99 -17.35 46.46
CA ASN A 560 -1.67 -18.50 45.87
C ASN A 560 -2.75 -18.08 44.86
N ASN A 561 -2.95 -16.78 44.63
CA ASN A 561 -3.95 -16.25 43.72
C ASN A 561 -3.34 -16.01 42.33
N SER A 562 -3.70 -16.87 41.36
CA SER A 562 -3.15 -16.82 40.01
C SER A 562 -3.45 -15.50 39.28
N LEU A 563 -4.63 -14.91 39.49
CA LEU A 563 -4.99 -13.63 38.87
C LEU A 563 -4.18 -12.47 39.45
N ALA A 564 -3.93 -12.47 40.75
CA ALA A 564 -3.05 -11.47 41.38
C ALA A 564 -1.62 -11.59 40.84
N GLN A 565 -1.12 -12.83 40.69
CA GLN A 565 0.19 -13.11 40.09
C GLN A 565 0.28 -12.66 38.62
N GLU A 566 -0.77 -12.85 37.81
CA GLU A 566 -0.82 -12.37 36.42
C GLU A 566 -0.72 -10.85 36.32
N HIS A 567 -1.52 -10.12 37.11
CA HIS A 567 -1.42 -8.65 37.19
C HIS A 567 -0.04 -8.20 37.67
N PHE A 568 0.55 -8.90 38.64
CA PHE A 568 1.90 -8.59 39.11
C PHE A 568 2.97 -8.76 38.02
N ILE A 569 2.94 -9.87 37.25
CA ILE A 569 3.89 -10.09 36.15
C ILE A 569 3.69 -9.06 35.03
N LEU A 570 2.44 -8.68 34.73
CA LEU A 570 2.15 -7.61 33.79
C LEU A 570 2.69 -6.25 34.28
N GLY A 571 2.55 -5.96 35.58
CA GLY A 571 3.12 -4.78 36.23
C GLY A 571 4.65 -4.74 36.13
N LEU A 572 5.34 -5.88 36.32
CA LEU A 572 6.78 -5.98 36.06
C LEU A 572 7.12 -5.71 34.59
N GLY A 573 6.30 -6.23 33.66
CA GLY A 573 6.43 -5.92 32.23
C GLY A 573 6.42 -4.42 31.97
N TYR A 574 5.41 -3.69 32.48
CA TYR A 574 5.35 -2.22 32.37
C TYR A 574 6.53 -1.53 33.08
N LEU A 575 6.92 -1.98 34.27
CA LEU A 575 8.01 -1.39 35.04
C LEU A 575 9.36 -1.50 34.32
N HIS A 576 9.67 -2.66 33.73
CA HIS A 576 10.89 -2.81 32.93
C HIS A 576 10.87 -2.00 31.65
N ASN A 577 9.68 -1.69 31.12
CA ASN A 577 9.50 -0.83 29.96
C ASN A 577 9.40 0.66 30.33
N PHE A 578 9.64 1.04 31.60
CA PHE A 578 9.54 2.43 32.10
C PHE A 578 8.17 3.09 31.94
N LEU A 579 7.11 2.28 31.88
CA LEU A 579 5.72 2.74 31.88
C LEU A 579 5.19 2.76 33.32
N TYR A 580 5.76 3.64 34.16
CA TYR A 580 5.58 3.62 35.62
C TYR A 580 4.13 3.75 36.08
N SER A 581 3.34 4.63 35.46
CA SER A 581 1.91 4.81 35.81
C SER A 581 1.10 3.54 35.54
N LEU A 582 1.31 2.90 34.39
CA LEU A 582 0.64 1.64 34.04
C LEU A 582 1.13 0.48 34.93
N ALA A 583 2.42 0.46 35.27
CA ALA A 583 2.95 -0.50 36.24
C ALA A 583 2.27 -0.36 37.61
N PHE A 584 2.11 0.87 38.09
CA PHE A 584 1.46 1.16 39.37
C PHE A 584 0.02 0.67 39.39
N GLU A 585 -0.74 0.94 38.33
CA GLU A 585 -2.11 0.44 38.18
C GLU A 585 -2.19 -1.09 38.27
N GLN A 586 -1.29 -1.81 37.59
CA GLN A 586 -1.26 -3.27 37.64
C GLN A 586 -0.87 -3.82 39.01
N PHE A 587 0.11 -3.22 39.69
CA PHE A 587 0.44 -3.61 41.06
C PHE A 587 -0.71 -3.32 42.03
N GLN A 588 -1.43 -2.22 41.84
CA GLN A 588 -2.64 -1.91 42.60
C GLN A 588 -3.75 -2.93 42.40
N GLN A 589 -3.98 -3.39 41.17
CA GLN A 589 -4.91 -4.49 40.91
C GLN A 589 -4.48 -5.77 41.64
N ALA A 590 -3.19 -6.11 41.58
CA ALA A 590 -2.67 -7.32 42.23
C ALA A 590 -2.90 -7.31 43.75
N TYR A 591 -2.58 -6.22 44.47
CA TYR A 591 -2.83 -6.15 45.90
C TYR A 591 -4.29 -5.87 46.29
N SER A 592 -5.14 -5.46 45.33
CA SER A 592 -6.59 -5.34 45.55
C SER A 592 -7.28 -6.71 45.48
N ILE A 593 -6.75 -7.61 44.64
CA ILE A 593 -7.21 -8.99 44.50
C ILE A 593 -6.69 -9.86 45.67
N ASP A 594 -5.44 -9.67 46.07
CA ASP A 594 -4.83 -10.34 47.23
C ASP A 594 -4.14 -9.31 48.15
N SER A 595 -4.84 -8.92 49.23
CA SER A 595 -4.34 -7.91 50.16
C SER A 595 -3.12 -8.34 50.99
N GLU A 596 -2.79 -9.63 51.02
CA GLU A 596 -1.58 -10.14 51.69
C GLU A 596 -0.40 -10.31 50.69
N PHE A 597 -0.57 -9.89 49.43
CA PHE A 597 0.46 -10.01 48.41
C PHE A 597 1.57 -8.96 48.55
N ALA A 598 2.56 -9.23 49.40
CA ALA A 598 3.64 -8.30 49.73
C ALA A 598 4.42 -7.75 48.52
N MET A 599 4.70 -8.58 47.51
CA MET A 599 5.48 -8.14 46.34
C MET A 599 4.74 -7.10 45.52
N ALA A 600 3.41 -7.18 45.39
CA ALA A 600 2.65 -6.14 44.71
C ALA A 600 2.87 -4.75 45.36
N TYR A 601 2.90 -4.66 46.68
CA TYR A 601 3.21 -3.39 47.37
C TYR A 601 4.68 -2.96 47.22
N VAL A 602 5.62 -3.89 47.31
CA VAL A 602 7.06 -3.60 47.12
C VAL A 602 7.28 -2.98 45.75
N PHE A 603 6.79 -3.61 44.69
CA PHE A 603 7.02 -3.14 43.33
C PHE A 603 6.16 -1.92 42.97
N SER A 604 4.97 -1.77 43.59
CA SER A 604 4.21 -0.51 43.55
C SER A 604 4.99 0.67 44.14
N SER A 605 5.78 0.46 45.21
CA SER A 605 6.63 1.53 45.73
C SER A 605 7.72 1.95 44.74
N LEU A 606 8.28 1.00 43.99
CA LEU A 606 9.34 1.23 43.02
C LEU A 606 8.87 2.01 41.78
N THR A 607 7.57 2.13 41.52
CA THR A 607 7.06 2.99 40.44
C THR A 607 7.20 4.48 40.74
N ASN A 608 7.60 4.84 41.97
CA ASN A 608 7.83 6.21 42.42
C ASN A 608 9.32 6.56 42.46
N SER A 609 10.15 5.76 41.80
CA SER A 609 11.56 6.05 41.58
C SER A 609 11.85 5.77 40.12
N GLU A 610 12.39 6.78 39.45
CA GLU A 610 12.82 6.69 38.06
C GLU A 610 14.34 6.94 38.02
N PRO A 611 15.18 5.95 38.43
CA PRO A 611 16.59 6.17 38.71
C PRO A 611 17.38 6.70 37.52
N VAL A 612 16.93 6.40 36.29
CA VAL A 612 17.59 6.86 35.07
C VAL A 612 17.46 8.38 34.87
N TRP A 613 16.42 9.01 35.41
CA TRP A 613 16.21 10.47 35.28
C TRP A 613 16.38 11.23 36.59
N LEU A 614 16.65 10.55 37.70
CA LEU A 614 16.81 11.16 39.03
C LEU A 614 15.56 11.88 39.50
N SER A 615 14.45 11.26 39.13
CA SER A 615 13.09 11.68 39.46
C SER A 615 12.55 10.66 40.46
N GLU A 616 12.75 10.95 41.75
CA GLU A 616 12.17 10.16 42.83
C GLU A 616 11.08 10.95 43.56
N ASN A 617 9.97 10.29 43.85
CA ASN A 617 8.92 10.79 44.74
C ASN A 617 8.94 10.00 46.06
N PRO A 618 9.81 10.38 47.02
CA PRO A 618 9.99 9.60 48.24
C PRO A 618 8.77 9.63 49.17
N GLU A 619 7.95 10.69 49.10
CA GLU A 619 6.72 10.76 49.88
C GLU A 619 5.72 9.70 49.41
N GLU A 620 5.51 9.59 48.11
CA GLU A 620 4.56 8.62 47.54
C GLU A 620 5.09 7.18 47.66
N GLY A 621 6.39 6.97 47.44
CA GLY A 621 7.04 5.69 47.74
C GLY A 621 6.84 5.29 49.21
N TRP A 622 7.05 6.21 50.16
CA TRP A 622 6.82 5.95 51.59
C TRP A 622 5.34 5.68 51.95
N LYS A 623 4.38 6.29 51.24
CA LYS A 623 2.95 5.95 51.40
C LYS A 623 2.69 4.49 51.04
N GLN A 624 3.27 3.98 49.96
CA GLN A 624 3.15 2.57 49.59
C GLN A 624 3.78 1.66 50.66
N ILE A 625 4.91 2.04 51.24
CA ILE A 625 5.53 1.29 52.36
C ILE A 625 4.65 1.28 53.61
N LYS A 626 4.03 2.41 53.97
CA LYS A 626 3.09 2.46 55.11
C LYS A 626 1.87 1.59 54.88
N LEU A 627 1.32 1.60 53.66
CA LEU A 627 0.20 0.76 53.28
C LEU A 627 0.56 -0.73 53.42
N MET A 628 1.70 -1.14 52.86
CA MET A 628 2.24 -2.50 53.00
C MET A 628 2.39 -2.91 54.47
N ASN A 629 3.01 -2.06 55.30
CA ASN A 629 3.24 -2.35 56.72
C ASN A 629 1.93 -2.53 57.52
N SER A 630 0.81 -1.97 57.05
CA SER A 630 -0.50 -2.13 57.69
C SER A 630 -1.22 -3.45 57.31
N LYS A 631 -0.76 -4.13 56.25
CA LYS A 631 -1.40 -5.32 55.67
C LYS A 631 -0.56 -6.59 55.78
N ILE A 632 0.77 -6.46 55.71
CA ILE A 632 1.68 -7.58 55.54
C ILE A 632 2.30 -8.01 56.87
N HIS A 633 2.09 -9.28 57.22
CA HIS A 633 2.79 -9.94 58.32
C HIS A 633 4.16 -10.43 57.87
N PHE A 634 5.21 -9.66 58.21
CA PHE A 634 6.59 -9.89 57.76
C PHE A 634 7.12 -11.32 58.02
N GLU A 635 6.72 -11.93 59.14
CA GLU A 635 7.15 -13.28 59.53
C GLU A 635 6.60 -14.39 58.61
N ASN A 636 5.51 -14.13 57.89
CA ASN A 636 4.87 -15.10 56.99
C ASN A 636 5.51 -15.11 55.59
N LEU A 637 6.38 -14.15 55.29
CA LEU A 637 7.02 -14.02 53.98
C LEU A 637 8.20 -15.00 53.83
N THR A 638 8.48 -15.40 52.60
CA THR A 638 9.70 -16.16 52.30
C THR A 638 10.94 -15.32 52.61
N GLN A 639 12.08 -15.97 52.90
CA GLN A 639 13.34 -15.25 53.17
C GLN A 639 13.73 -14.27 52.05
N ARG A 640 13.40 -14.60 50.79
CA ARG A 640 13.66 -13.76 49.63
C ARG A 640 12.76 -12.52 49.61
N GLU A 641 11.46 -12.69 49.84
CA GLU A 641 10.50 -11.58 49.90
C GLU A 641 10.74 -10.67 51.11
N GLN A 642 11.17 -11.22 52.25
CA GLN A 642 11.60 -10.44 53.40
C GLN A 642 12.73 -9.47 53.05
N LEU A 643 13.71 -9.91 52.24
CA LEU A 643 14.79 -9.04 51.80
C LEU A 643 14.29 -7.93 50.85
N TYR A 644 13.36 -8.23 49.94
CA TYR A 644 12.74 -7.19 49.10
C TYR A 644 12.00 -6.14 49.93
N VAL A 645 11.23 -6.57 50.93
CA VAL A 645 10.56 -5.66 51.88
C VAL A 645 11.58 -4.82 52.66
N ILE A 646 12.68 -5.42 53.13
CA ILE A 646 13.77 -4.68 53.77
C ILE A 646 14.40 -3.66 52.81
N ALA A 647 14.59 -4.04 51.54
CA ALA A 647 15.20 -3.20 50.53
C ALA A 647 14.42 -1.89 50.35
N VAL A 648 13.11 -1.98 50.08
CA VAL A 648 12.28 -0.78 49.84
C VAL A 648 11.99 0.02 51.12
N ARG A 649 11.93 -0.62 52.30
CA ARG A 649 11.83 0.08 53.59
C ARG A 649 13.06 0.95 53.86
N LYS A 650 14.25 0.42 53.58
CA LYS A 650 15.49 1.20 53.68
C LYS A 650 15.54 2.28 52.60
N PHE A 651 15.10 1.96 51.39
CA PHE A 651 15.16 2.91 50.28
C PHE A 651 14.33 4.17 50.54
N TYR A 652 13.11 4.05 51.07
CA TYR A 652 12.18 5.16 51.33
C TYR A 652 12.07 5.56 52.83
N ASP A 653 13.11 5.35 53.65
CA ASP A 653 13.01 5.50 55.10
C ASP A 653 12.54 6.91 55.53
N GLN A 654 11.38 6.96 56.20
CA GLN A 654 10.71 8.19 56.65
C GLN A 654 10.49 9.23 55.53
N GLY A 655 10.35 8.78 54.28
CA GLY A 655 10.19 9.69 53.14
C GLY A 655 11.51 10.30 52.64
N ASN A 656 12.65 9.69 52.94
CA ASN A 656 13.96 10.03 52.38
C ASN A 656 14.50 8.88 51.52
N ILE A 657 15.34 9.21 50.53
CA ILE A 657 15.98 8.22 49.64
C ILE A 657 17.34 7.77 50.19
N HIS A 658 17.54 6.46 50.36
CA HIS A 658 18.81 5.86 50.80
C HIS A 658 19.37 4.84 49.79
N TYR A 659 20.05 5.35 48.76
CA TYR A 659 20.60 4.54 47.66
C TYR A 659 21.60 3.45 48.09
N ASP A 660 22.56 3.77 48.97
CA ASP A 660 23.60 2.83 49.40
C ASP A 660 23.01 1.62 50.14
N ASP A 661 22.03 1.89 51.01
CA ASP A 661 21.34 0.85 51.75
C ASP A 661 20.53 -0.07 50.83
N TYR A 662 19.80 0.49 49.87
CA TYR A 662 19.05 -0.28 48.89
C TYR A 662 19.96 -1.17 48.04
N ILE A 663 21.07 -0.60 47.52
CA ILE A 663 22.08 -1.35 46.76
C ILE A 663 22.69 -2.49 47.57
N ASN A 664 23.01 -2.25 48.85
CA ASN A 664 23.59 -3.27 49.70
C ASN A 664 22.62 -4.43 49.92
N VAL A 665 21.31 -4.16 50.05
CA VAL A 665 20.31 -5.22 50.16
C VAL A 665 20.10 -5.95 48.84
N LEU A 666 20.03 -5.25 47.70
CA LEU A 666 19.93 -5.90 46.38
C LEU A 666 21.16 -6.80 46.08
N LYS A 667 22.37 -6.36 46.45
CA LYS A 667 23.58 -7.21 46.40
C LYS A 667 23.43 -8.46 47.24
N GLN A 668 22.86 -8.36 48.46
CA GLN A 668 22.60 -9.53 49.31
C GLN A 668 21.57 -10.48 48.69
N ILE A 669 20.50 -9.95 48.07
CA ILE A 669 19.50 -10.79 47.39
C ILE A 669 20.16 -11.53 46.24
N TYR A 670 20.87 -10.83 45.34
CA TYR A 670 21.51 -11.44 44.17
C TYR A 670 22.59 -12.48 44.56
N GLN A 671 23.34 -12.25 45.64
CA GLN A 671 24.34 -13.21 46.14
C GLN A 671 23.69 -14.47 46.72
N ARG A 672 22.58 -14.34 47.44
CA ARG A 672 21.90 -15.46 48.11
C ARG A 672 20.95 -16.22 47.18
N PHE A 673 20.40 -15.53 46.18
CA PHE A 673 19.44 -16.02 45.20
C PHE A 673 19.91 -15.66 43.77
N PRO A 674 20.98 -16.28 43.25
CA PRO A 674 21.58 -15.90 41.97
C PRO A 674 20.71 -16.16 40.74
N THR A 675 19.59 -16.89 40.90
CA THR A 675 18.57 -17.08 39.86
C THR A 675 17.47 -16.03 39.89
N ASP A 676 17.50 -15.10 40.85
CA ASP A 676 16.58 -13.97 40.91
C ASP A 676 17.06 -12.89 39.93
N ASN A 677 16.57 -12.99 38.69
CA ASN A 677 16.91 -12.04 37.64
C ASN A 677 16.54 -10.61 38.02
N GLU A 678 15.41 -10.43 38.71
CA GLU A 678 14.90 -9.09 39.00
C GLU A 678 15.76 -8.36 40.03
N ALA A 679 16.21 -9.03 41.09
CA ALA A 679 17.18 -8.43 42.00
C ALA A 679 18.45 -7.97 41.27
N GLY A 680 18.93 -8.78 40.31
CA GLY A 680 20.05 -8.43 39.44
C GLY A 680 19.75 -7.21 38.57
N LEU A 681 18.58 -7.15 37.94
CA LEU A 681 18.19 -6.06 37.04
C LEU A 681 17.93 -4.74 37.78
N PHE A 682 17.25 -4.76 38.92
CA PHE A 682 17.11 -3.56 39.75
C PHE A 682 18.46 -3.09 40.31
N LEU A 683 19.37 -4.02 40.62
CA LEU A 683 20.75 -3.67 40.98
C LEU A 683 21.48 -3.02 39.81
N VAL A 684 21.33 -3.52 38.58
CA VAL A 684 21.88 -2.90 37.37
C VAL A 684 21.35 -1.49 37.20
N CYS A 685 20.04 -1.30 37.26
CA CYS A 685 19.38 0.00 37.05
C CYS A 685 19.79 1.05 38.10
N ILE A 686 19.81 0.69 39.39
CA ILE A 686 20.21 1.64 40.44
C ILE A 686 21.73 1.90 40.48
N LEU A 687 22.56 0.94 40.05
CA LEU A 687 23.98 1.20 39.85
C LEU A 687 24.19 2.10 38.64
N PHE A 688 23.38 1.96 37.59
CA PHE A 688 23.43 2.83 36.42
C PHE A 688 23.22 4.29 36.83
N SER A 689 22.19 4.59 37.64
CA SER A 689 21.96 5.95 38.15
C SER A 689 23.17 6.50 38.89
N LYS A 690 23.78 5.71 39.79
CA LYS A 690 25.03 6.11 40.48
C LYS A 690 26.24 6.33 39.57
N THR A 691 26.25 5.70 38.40
CA THR A 691 27.34 5.84 37.42
C THR A 691 27.07 6.92 36.38
N GLN A 692 25.95 7.65 36.48
CA GLN A 692 25.68 8.79 35.59
C GLN A 692 26.68 9.92 35.86
N PRO A 693 27.28 10.52 34.82
CA PRO A 693 28.29 11.56 34.96
C PRO A 693 27.83 12.78 35.78
N GLU A 694 26.53 13.02 35.90
CA GLU A 694 26.01 14.23 36.51
C GLU A 694 25.76 14.15 38.03
N ILE A 695 25.72 12.96 38.65
CA ILE A 695 25.26 12.86 40.05
C ILE A 695 26.33 13.15 41.08
N ARG A 696 27.60 12.89 40.83
CA ARG A 696 28.65 13.20 41.82
C ARG A 696 29.95 13.37 41.08
N GLY A 697 30.43 14.61 41.15
CA GLY A 697 31.73 14.98 40.67
C GLY A 697 32.81 13.97 41.01
N TYR A 698 33.75 13.88 40.08
CA TYR A 698 34.88 12.98 40.06
C TYR A 698 34.50 11.55 39.67
N LEU A 699 35.33 11.02 38.77
CA LEU A 699 35.47 9.61 38.40
C LEU A 699 34.67 9.21 37.16
N LYS A 700 35.42 8.76 36.15
CA LYS A 700 35.05 7.63 35.29
C LYS A 700 34.05 6.73 36.02
N ARG A 701 32.96 6.32 35.36
CA ARG A 701 32.06 5.22 35.79
C ARG A 701 32.87 4.27 36.67
N ASN A 702 32.51 4.10 37.95
CA ASN A 702 33.26 3.21 38.84
C ASN A 702 33.46 1.89 38.09
N PRO A 703 34.69 1.55 37.67
CA PRO A 703 34.89 0.47 36.71
C PRO A 703 34.38 -0.85 37.28
N ASN A 704 34.38 -0.99 38.60
CA ASN A 704 33.85 -2.14 39.31
C ASN A 704 32.32 -2.20 39.25
N ASP A 705 31.61 -1.08 39.39
CA ASP A 705 30.14 -1.07 39.32
C ASP A 705 29.66 -1.28 37.88
N ARG A 706 30.32 -0.67 36.89
CA ARG A 706 30.04 -0.93 35.46
C ARG A 706 30.32 -2.37 35.09
N GLN A 707 31.44 -2.94 35.54
CA GLN A 707 31.76 -4.34 35.29
C GLN A 707 30.73 -5.27 35.93
N LEU A 708 30.31 -4.97 37.17
CA LEU A 708 29.25 -5.72 37.84
C LEU A 708 27.93 -5.67 37.07
N GLN A 709 27.53 -4.50 36.55
CA GLN A 709 26.34 -4.38 35.69
C GLN A 709 26.43 -5.29 34.46
N ILE A 710 27.57 -5.26 33.76
CA ILE A 710 27.83 -6.09 32.58
C ILE A 710 27.78 -7.58 32.92
N ASP A 711 28.39 -7.99 34.03
CA ASP A 711 28.44 -9.39 34.44
C ASP A 711 27.05 -9.94 34.81
N ILE A 712 26.22 -9.13 35.48
CA ILE A 712 24.82 -9.46 35.77
C ILE A 712 24.04 -9.61 34.46
N LEU A 713 24.08 -8.61 33.57
CA LEU A 713 23.35 -8.63 32.31
C LEU A 713 23.73 -9.81 31.43
N LYS A 714 25.03 -10.11 31.30
CA LYS A 714 25.52 -11.27 30.56
C LYS A 714 25.01 -12.58 31.16
N THR A 715 24.97 -12.68 32.48
CA THR A 715 24.48 -13.88 33.17
C THR A 715 22.99 -14.10 32.90
N ILE A 716 22.19 -13.04 33.02
CA ILE A 716 20.74 -13.12 32.79
C ILE A 716 20.44 -13.42 31.32
N LEU A 717 21.02 -12.68 30.37
CA LEU A 717 20.77 -12.87 28.94
C LEU A 717 21.26 -14.23 28.41
N LYS A 718 22.27 -14.83 29.06
CA LYS A 718 22.69 -16.20 28.74
C LYS A 718 21.63 -17.24 29.09
N ASN A 719 20.91 -17.04 30.20
CA ASN A 719 19.89 -17.99 30.68
C ASN A 719 18.48 -17.67 30.17
N ASN A 720 18.19 -16.39 29.94
CA ASN A 720 16.93 -15.87 29.45
C ASN A 720 17.19 -14.77 28.41
N PRO A 721 17.43 -15.13 27.14
CA PRO A 721 17.81 -14.17 26.10
C PRO A 721 16.68 -13.21 25.72
N ASN A 722 15.43 -13.49 26.12
CA ASN A 722 14.25 -12.68 25.83
C ASN A 722 13.79 -11.85 27.04
N HIS A 723 14.58 -11.75 28.11
CA HIS A 723 14.15 -11.00 29.30
C HIS A 723 14.04 -9.50 28.98
N PRO A 724 12.86 -8.87 29.10
CA PRO A 724 12.67 -7.47 28.66
C PRO A 724 13.57 -6.50 29.41
N GLY A 725 13.62 -6.59 30.75
CA GLY A 725 14.52 -5.76 31.55
C GLY A 725 16.01 -5.94 31.23
N ALA A 726 16.47 -7.16 30.92
CA ALA A 726 17.89 -7.41 30.62
C ALA A 726 18.28 -6.86 29.25
N LEU A 727 17.42 -7.05 28.23
CA LEU A 727 17.63 -6.48 26.91
C LEU A 727 17.63 -4.96 26.99
N HIS A 728 16.63 -4.38 27.64
CA HIS A 728 16.51 -2.95 27.86
C HIS A 728 17.73 -2.35 28.59
N TYR A 729 18.06 -2.85 29.77
CA TYR A 729 19.14 -2.27 30.58
C TYR A 729 20.51 -2.50 29.93
N SER A 730 20.66 -3.53 29.09
CA SER A 730 21.86 -3.67 28.27
C SER A 730 22.05 -2.54 27.26
N ILE A 731 20.97 -1.94 26.73
CA ILE A 731 21.05 -0.76 25.87
C ILE A 731 21.64 0.41 26.64
N HIS A 732 21.07 0.75 27.81
CA HIS A 732 21.56 1.86 28.65
C HIS A 732 23.04 1.71 29.05
N VAL A 733 23.46 0.52 29.47
CA VAL A 733 24.85 0.27 29.91
C VAL A 733 25.85 0.46 28.75
N TYR A 734 25.44 0.09 27.53
CA TYR A 734 26.30 0.05 26.35
C TYR A 734 26.09 1.23 25.37
N ASP A 735 25.23 2.21 25.68
CA ASP A 735 24.95 3.41 24.88
C ASP A 735 26.14 4.41 24.85
N GLU A 736 27.27 3.90 24.36
CA GLU A 736 28.51 4.60 24.10
C GLU A 736 29.01 4.15 22.72
N PRO A 737 29.58 5.04 21.89
CA PRO A 737 30.01 4.70 20.53
C PRO A 737 30.90 3.44 20.45
N GLN A 738 31.83 3.29 21.40
CA GLN A 738 32.79 2.17 21.41
C GLN A 738 32.17 0.82 21.79
N SER A 739 31.00 0.81 22.43
CA SER A 739 30.37 -0.41 22.95
C SER A 739 29.00 -0.71 22.36
N ALA A 740 28.37 0.23 21.66
CA ALA A 740 27.04 0.11 21.08
C ALA A 740 26.90 -1.12 20.16
N LEU A 741 27.92 -1.42 19.35
CA LEU A 741 27.90 -2.57 18.44
C LEU A 741 27.74 -3.91 19.17
N PHE A 742 28.21 -4.04 20.41
CA PHE A 742 28.12 -5.28 21.19
C PHE A 742 26.68 -5.63 21.60
N VAL A 743 25.76 -4.66 21.59
CA VAL A 743 24.37 -4.85 22.01
C VAL A 743 23.37 -4.59 20.88
N LEU A 744 23.82 -4.43 19.63
CA LEU A 744 22.93 -4.21 18.49
C LEU A 744 21.88 -5.33 18.35
N SER A 745 22.28 -6.59 18.55
CA SER A 745 21.33 -7.72 18.56
C SER A 745 20.30 -7.61 19.68
N ASN A 746 20.73 -7.16 20.87
CA ASN A 746 19.84 -7.00 22.02
C ASN A 746 18.83 -5.87 21.76
N ALA A 747 19.29 -4.76 21.18
CA ALA A 747 18.45 -3.64 20.78
C ALA A 747 17.35 -4.08 19.80
N ILE A 748 17.72 -4.78 18.72
CA ILE A 748 16.76 -5.32 17.74
C ILE A 748 15.79 -6.31 18.40
N GLN A 749 16.27 -7.13 19.33
CA GLN A 749 15.45 -8.13 20.00
C GLN A 749 14.46 -7.48 20.98
N TYR A 750 14.84 -6.40 21.65
CA TYR A 750 14.01 -5.70 22.63
C TYR A 750 12.71 -5.17 22.01
N SER A 751 12.78 -4.44 20.89
CA SER A 751 11.58 -3.91 20.23
C SER A 751 10.64 -5.01 19.73
N ARG A 752 11.19 -6.17 19.32
CA ARG A 752 10.40 -7.32 18.82
C ARG A 752 9.62 -8.03 19.92
N ILE A 753 10.16 -8.12 21.13
CA ILE A 753 9.48 -8.84 22.23
C ILE A 753 8.49 -7.95 22.99
N ALA A 754 8.63 -6.62 22.88
CA ALA A 754 7.76 -5.65 23.52
C ALA A 754 7.15 -4.67 22.48
N PRO A 755 6.46 -5.15 21.43
CA PRO A 755 5.89 -4.30 20.38
C PRO A 755 4.83 -3.31 20.89
N SER A 756 4.23 -3.57 22.05
CA SER A 756 3.21 -2.70 22.65
C SER A 756 3.77 -1.64 23.60
N SER A 757 5.10 -1.51 23.70
CA SER A 757 5.77 -0.50 24.51
C SER A 757 6.42 0.56 23.61
N PRO A 758 5.99 1.83 23.69
CA PRO A 758 6.62 2.91 22.91
C PRO A 758 8.08 3.09 23.30
N HIS A 759 8.40 2.99 24.60
CA HIS A 759 9.78 2.98 25.10
C HIS A 759 10.61 1.88 24.46
N ALA A 760 10.05 0.67 24.31
CA ALA A 760 10.78 -0.43 23.69
C ALA A 760 11.02 -0.24 22.18
N GLN A 761 10.16 0.50 21.48
CA GLN A 761 10.40 0.88 20.09
C GLN A 761 11.46 1.99 19.98
N HIS A 762 11.47 2.93 20.94
CA HIS A 762 12.41 4.03 20.98
C HIS A 762 13.84 3.60 21.38
N MET A 763 14.00 2.80 22.43
CA MET A 763 15.31 2.48 23.02
C MET A 763 16.37 1.93 22.03
N PRO A 764 16.04 1.07 21.04
CA PRO A 764 17.02 0.63 20.04
C PRO A 764 17.66 1.78 19.26
N THR A 765 16.93 2.90 19.12
CA THR A 765 17.37 4.08 18.35
C THR A 765 18.57 4.79 18.98
N HIS A 766 18.81 4.61 20.29
CA HIS A 766 20.07 5.01 20.93
C HIS A 766 21.26 4.31 20.29
N ILE A 767 21.20 2.97 20.17
CA ILE A 767 22.27 2.16 19.57
C ILE A 767 22.42 2.47 18.08
N TYR A 768 21.30 2.59 17.36
CA TYR A 768 21.33 2.95 15.95
C TYR A 768 22.03 4.29 15.72
N LEU A 769 21.74 5.29 16.55
CA LEU A 769 22.37 6.59 16.44
C LEU A 769 23.88 6.54 16.73
N ARG A 770 24.31 5.77 17.74
CA ARG A 770 25.75 5.54 18.01
C ARG A 770 26.50 4.87 16.85
N LEU A 771 25.79 4.11 16.03
CA LEU A 771 26.34 3.42 14.86
C LEU A 771 26.15 4.21 13.55
N GLY A 772 25.48 5.38 13.60
CA GLY A 772 25.21 6.20 12.42
C GLY A 772 24.13 5.62 11.52
N LEU A 773 23.25 4.79 12.07
CA LEU A 773 22.11 4.14 11.40
C LEU A 773 20.86 5.05 11.48
N TYR A 774 20.93 6.22 10.86
CA TYR A 774 19.91 7.26 10.97
C TYR A 774 18.53 6.82 10.44
N LYS A 775 18.48 5.96 9.41
CA LYS A 775 17.22 5.44 8.88
C LYS A 775 16.51 4.55 9.90
N GLU A 776 17.25 3.67 10.55
CA GLU A 776 16.76 2.78 11.61
C GLU A 776 16.35 3.59 12.84
N THR A 777 17.12 4.64 13.20
CA THR A 777 16.74 5.61 14.23
C THR A 777 15.39 6.25 13.91
N LEU A 778 15.17 6.70 12.66
CA LEU A 778 13.89 7.29 12.25
C LEU A 778 12.74 6.30 12.39
N ILE A 779 12.90 5.08 11.87
CA ILE A 779 11.84 4.06 11.88
C ILE A 779 11.41 3.72 13.32
N GLY A 780 12.35 3.43 14.22
CA GLY A 780 12.02 3.07 15.60
C GLY A 780 11.33 4.21 16.37
N ASN A 781 11.65 5.47 16.08
CA ASN A 781 10.97 6.61 16.68
C ASN A 781 9.57 6.86 16.11
N LEU A 782 9.34 6.58 14.81
CA LEU A 782 8.00 6.61 14.22
C LEU A 782 7.10 5.52 14.81
N GLU A 783 7.63 4.30 14.96
CA GLU A 783 6.93 3.18 15.62
C GLU A 783 6.62 3.52 17.09
N SER A 784 7.55 4.16 17.79
CA SER A 784 7.34 4.63 19.17
C SER A 784 6.20 5.66 19.27
N ASP A 785 6.17 6.67 18.40
CA ASP A 785 5.11 7.68 18.40
C ASP A 785 3.74 7.07 18.06
N GLU A 786 3.68 6.14 17.12
CA GLU A 786 2.44 5.42 16.75
C GLU A 786 1.91 4.58 17.93
N VAL A 787 2.78 3.78 18.56
CA VAL A 787 2.41 2.96 19.73
C VAL A 787 2.00 3.85 20.90
N GLY A 788 2.71 4.96 21.13
CA GLY A 788 2.39 5.95 22.16
C GLY A 788 1.02 6.61 21.92
N ALA A 789 0.72 6.98 20.68
CA ALA A 789 -0.58 7.55 20.30
C ALA A 789 -1.75 6.57 20.58
N ASN A 790 -1.54 5.28 20.32
CA ASN A 790 -2.53 4.23 20.58
C ASN A 790 -2.80 3.99 22.08
N LEU A 791 -1.85 4.28 22.96
CA LEU A 791 -2.00 4.16 24.42
C LEU A 791 -2.68 5.39 25.07
N GLY A 792 -2.88 6.47 24.32
CA GLY A 792 -3.53 7.70 24.77
C GLY A 792 -2.57 8.87 25.00
N ALA A 793 -3.04 10.09 24.70
CA ALA A 793 -2.22 11.28 24.48
C ALA A 793 -1.39 11.81 25.66
N ASN A 794 -1.50 11.24 26.88
CA ASN A 794 -0.80 11.73 28.08
C ASN A 794 -0.10 10.66 28.91
N SER A 795 -0.25 9.37 28.63
CA SER A 795 0.38 8.29 29.41
C SER A 795 1.67 7.74 28.78
N ALA A 796 1.94 8.05 27.51
CA ALA A 796 3.01 7.36 26.76
C ALA A 796 3.64 8.13 25.58
N ARG A 797 3.33 9.43 25.38
CA ARG A 797 4.07 10.24 24.38
C ARG A 797 5.43 10.62 24.95
N GLU A 798 6.43 9.82 24.62
CA GLU A 798 7.83 10.15 24.90
C GLU A 798 8.26 11.28 23.96
N TYR A 799 8.08 12.55 24.36
CA TYR A 799 8.61 13.70 23.62
C TYR A 799 10.14 13.61 23.40
N HIS A 800 10.80 12.77 24.20
CA HIS A 800 12.17 12.31 23.98
C HIS A 800 12.37 11.60 22.63
N SER A 801 11.47 10.68 22.25
CA SER A 801 11.48 10.02 20.93
C SER A 801 11.28 11.03 19.79
N LEU A 802 10.39 12.01 19.98
CA LEU A 802 10.20 13.11 19.03
C LEU A 802 11.47 13.94 18.87
N ALA A 803 12.24 14.18 19.94
CA ALA A 803 13.52 14.90 19.88
C ALA A 803 14.59 14.13 19.09
N PHE A 804 14.60 12.80 19.16
CA PHE A 804 15.45 11.95 18.31
C PHE A 804 15.00 11.98 16.85
N MET A 805 13.69 11.91 16.62
CA MET A 805 13.10 12.00 15.28
C MET A 805 13.42 13.34 14.61
N HIS A 806 13.25 14.45 15.34
CA HIS A 806 13.63 15.80 14.92
C HIS A 806 15.09 15.89 14.50
N TYR A 807 16.01 15.45 15.37
CA TYR A 807 17.44 15.44 15.08
C TYR A 807 17.79 14.56 13.86
N THR A 808 17.13 13.42 13.72
CA THR A 808 17.34 12.50 12.61
C THR A 808 16.89 13.13 11.29
N TYR A 809 15.72 13.76 11.25
CA TYR A 809 15.26 14.49 10.07
C TYR A 809 16.19 15.64 9.68
N LEU A 810 16.73 16.38 10.66
CA LEU A 810 17.72 17.42 10.40
C LEU A 810 18.97 16.87 9.70
N ASN A 811 19.52 15.76 10.21
CA ASN A 811 20.67 15.11 9.59
C ASN A 811 20.32 14.57 8.19
N MET A 812 19.11 14.07 7.99
CA MET A 812 18.66 13.62 6.66
C MET A 812 18.30 14.77 5.70
N GLY A 813 18.49 16.02 6.10
CA GLY A 813 18.13 17.20 5.32
C GLY A 813 16.63 17.39 5.11
N ARG A 814 15.77 16.80 5.95
CA ARG A 814 14.32 17.00 5.92
C ARG A 814 13.91 18.08 6.92
N ARG A 815 14.37 19.30 6.66
CA ARG A 815 14.23 20.46 7.53
C ARG A 815 12.77 20.88 7.69
N SER A 816 11.96 20.73 6.64
CA SER A 816 10.51 20.99 6.64
C SER A 816 9.78 20.17 7.70
N ILE A 817 9.95 18.85 7.68
CA ILE A 817 9.35 17.93 8.66
C ILE A 817 9.93 18.16 10.06
N ALA A 818 11.23 18.42 10.16
CA ALA A 818 11.84 18.77 11.45
C ALA A 818 11.22 20.06 12.04
N LEU A 819 10.90 21.05 11.20
CA LEU A 819 10.23 22.27 11.64
C LEU A 819 8.80 21.99 12.12
N GLU A 820 8.03 21.15 11.42
CA GLU A 820 6.69 20.74 11.85
C GLU A 820 6.71 20.08 13.23
N ILE A 821 7.68 19.19 13.50
CA ILE A 821 7.85 18.57 14.83
C ILE A 821 8.15 19.63 15.89
N LEU A 822 9.07 20.56 15.61
CA LEU A 822 9.42 21.64 16.52
C LEU A 822 8.20 22.53 16.85
N GLU A 823 7.40 22.87 15.84
CA GLU A 823 6.17 23.65 16.00
C GLU A 823 5.09 22.89 16.79
N SER A 824 5.00 21.57 16.64
CA SER A 824 4.05 20.75 17.38
C SER A 824 4.29 20.79 18.90
N ILE A 825 5.56 20.77 19.35
CA ILE A 825 5.89 20.93 20.77
C ILE A 825 5.69 22.38 21.22
N LYS A 826 5.90 23.36 20.33
CA LYS A 826 5.68 24.78 20.64
C LYS A 826 4.29 25.07 21.20
N ILE A 827 3.28 24.40 20.66
CA ILE A 827 1.88 24.55 21.08
C ILE A 827 1.68 24.11 22.55
N LEU A 828 2.53 23.21 23.06
CA LEU A 828 2.42 22.65 24.42
C LEU A 828 3.20 23.44 25.48
N PHE A 829 3.83 24.57 25.14
CA PHE A 829 4.64 25.35 26.07
C PHE A 829 3.93 25.78 27.35
N SER A 830 2.64 26.11 27.23
CA SER A 830 1.82 26.53 28.36
C SER A 830 1.55 25.39 29.35
N ASN A 831 1.85 24.15 28.98
CA ASN A 831 1.51 22.96 29.76
C ASN A 831 2.60 22.58 30.78
N GLY A 832 3.73 23.30 30.82
CA GLY A 832 4.72 23.18 31.88
C GLY A 832 6.17 23.22 31.41
N THR A 833 7.10 23.32 32.37
CA THR A 833 8.54 23.44 32.14
C THR A 833 9.12 22.29 31.33
N TYR A 834 8.61 21.07 31.51
CA TYR A 834 9.05 19.89 30.73
C TYR A 834 8.92 20.12 29.21
N TYR A 835 7.77 20.64 28.74
CA TYR A 835 7.55 20.91 27.32
C TYR A 835 8.46 22.02 26.79
N GLN A 836 8.71 23.04 27.63
CA GLN A 836 9.65 24.12 27.30
C GLN A 836 11.07 23.57 27.15
N MET A 837 11.49 22.65 28.00
CA MET A 837 12.80 21.99 27.90
C MET A 837 12.90 21.14 26.62
N GLN A 838 11.90 20.31 26.31
CA GLN A 838 11.90 19.48 25.10
C GLN A 838 11.98 20.34 23.83
N TYR A 839 11.25 21.46 23.80
CA TYR A 839 11.40 22.39 22.70
C TYR A 839 12.76 23.06 22.67
N GLY A 840 13.31 23.50 23.81
CA GLY A 840 14.63 24.13 23.84
C GLY A 840 15.71 23.25 23.23
N ILE A 841 15.68 21.94 23.54
CA ILE A 841 16.57 20.94 22.93
C ILE A 841 16.44 20.94 21.41
N MET A 842 15.21 20.82 20.91
CA MET A 842 14.95 20.79 19.47
C MET A 842 15.27 22.12 18.80
N TYR A 843 15.01 23.24 19.45
CA TYR A 843 15.24 24.59 18.95
C TYR A 843 16.72 24.84 18.72
N ASP A 844 17.55 24.53 19.72
CA ASP A 844 19.01 24.67 19.62
C ASP A 844 19.58 23.82 18.49
N ARG A 845 19.15 22.54 18.42
CA ARG A 845 19.54 21.61 17.36
C ARG A 845 19.08 22.08 15.99
N HIS A 846 17.87 22.62 15.87
CA HIS A 846 17.35 23.10 14.60
C HIS A 846 18.29 24.18 14.03
N ILE A 847 18.73 25.14 14.84
CA ILE A 847 19.63 26.19 14.38
C ILE A 847 21.03 25.63 14.04
N ILE A 848 21.59 24.78 14.91
CA ILE A 848 22.93 24.20 14.69
C ILE A 848 22.98 23.32 13.45
N GLU A 849 22.02 22.39 13.30
CA GLU A 849 22.04 21.40 12.21
C GLU A 849 21.58 21.97 10.87
N THR A 850 20.75 23.01 10.85
CA THR A 850 20.42 23.70 9.59
C THR A 850 21.47 24.73 9.19
N GLN A 851 22.27 25.18 10.15
CA GLN A 851 23.12 26.37 10.07
C GLN A 851 22.32 27.65 9.71
N ASP A 852 20.99 27.64 9.88
CA ASP A 852 20.15 28.82 9.70
C ASP A 852 20.13 29.64 10.99
N TYR A 853 21.18 30.44 11.13
CA TYR A 853 21.33 31.38 12.23
C TYR A 853 20.29 32.51 12.20
N THR A 854 19.58 32.74 11.09
CA THR A 854 18.50 33.76 11.02
C THR A 854 17.24 33.31 11.74
N PHE A 855 17.03 31.99 11.84
CA PHE A 855 15.89 31.39 12.54
C PHE A 855 15.73 31.93 13.97
N ALA A 856 16.83 32.13 14.68
CA ALA A 856 16.80 32.60 16.08
C ALA A 856 16.24 34.01 16.25
N PHE A 857 16.35 34.86 15.23
CA PHE A 857 15.81 36.22 15.24
C PHE A 857 14.32 36.24 14.90
N ASN A 858 13.92 35.39 13.96
CA ASN A 858 12.52 35.27 13.53
C ASN A 858 11.66 34.53 14.57
N ASN A 859 12.29 33.68 15.40
CA ASN A 859 11.62 32.83 16.37
C ASN A 859 12.22 32.99 17.78
N SER A 860 12.14 34.18 18.36
CA SER A 860 12.70 34.45 19.70
C SER A 860 12.19 33.45 20.75
N PHE A 861 13.12 32.83 21.47
CA PHE A 861 12.83 31.95 22.60
C PHE A 861 13.70 32.34 23.79
N ASP A 862 13.06 32.71 24.91
CA ASP A 862 13.76 33.17 26.11
C ASP A 862 14.31 32.01 26.94
N LEU A 863 15.22 32.34 27.86
CA LEU A 863 15.73 31.36 28.81
C LEU A 863 14.57 30.83 29.65
N ILE A 864 14.58 29.52 29.87
CA ILE A 864 13.54 28.83 30.61
C ILE A 864 13.73 29.14 32.10
N VAL A 865 12.66 29.59 32.75
CA VAL A 865 12.64 29.84 34.20
C VAL A 865 11.66 28.86 34.83
N CYS A 866 12.20 28.01 35.70
CA CYS A 866 11.43 27.02 36.46
C CYS A 866 11.11 27.58 37.84
N SER A 867 9.84 27.90 38.12
CA SER A 867 9.41 28.39 39.45
C SER A 867 9.32 27.29 40.51
N GLU A 868 9.11 26.04 40.09
CA GLU A 868 8.92 24.87 40.96
C GLU A 868 9.71 23.68 40.42
N CYS A 869 11.04 23.74 40.47
CA CYS A 869 11.87 22.58 40.17
C CYS A 869 11.88 21.65 41.39
N ILE A 870 11.40 20.42 41.22
CA ILE A 870 11.07 19.51 42.34
C ILE A 870 12.17 18.46 42.54
N SER A 871 12.95 18.16 41.50
CA SER A 871 14.06 17.19 41.53
C SER A 871 15.42 17.78 41.18
N MET A 872 16.50 17.07 41.54
CA MET A 872 17.86 17.40 41.11
C MET A 872 18.02 17.25 39.58
N GLY A 873 17.30 16.29 38.98
CA GLY A 873 17.23 16.10 37.54
C GLY A 873 16.69 17.35 36.83
N ASP A 874 15.58 17.93 37.32
CA ASP A 874 14.99 19.14 36.72
C ASP A 874 15.99 20.31 36.66
N ILE A 875 16.77 20.49 37.74
CA ILE A 875 17.78 21.54 37.82
C ILE A 875 18.90 21.28 36.80
N LEU A 876 19.36 20.04 36.68
CA LEU A 876 20.39 19.65 35.72
C LEU A 876 19.94 19.95 34.29
N TRP A 877 18.81 19.38 33.86
CA TRP A 877 18.26 19.55 32.51
C TRP A 877 17.98 21.02 32.20
N LEU A 878 17.41 21.78 33.12
CA LEU A 878 17.16 23.21 32.91
C LEU A 878 18.44 23.99 32.59
N ASN A 879 19.51 23.78 33.35
CA ASN A 879 20.77 24.49 33.15
C ASN A 879 21.46 24.05 31.86
N GLN A 880 21.36 22.77 31.52
CA GLN A 880 21.83 22.20 30.26
C GLN A 880 21.19 22.93 29.07
N ILE A 881 19.86 22.99 29.01
CA ILE A 881 19.13 23.63 27.91
C ILE A 881 19.40 25.13 27.85
N ASN A 882 19.39 25.81 29.00
CA ASN A 882 19.67 27.24 29.03
C ASN A 882 21.10 27.59 28.56
N SER A 883 22.09 26.74 28.83
CA SER A 883 23.44 26.94 28.30
C SER A 883 23.53 26.72 26.78
N GLY A 884 22.82 25.74 26.24
CA GLY A 884 22.67 25.54 24.79
C GLY A 884 22.03 26.76 24.11
N LEU A 885 20.95 27.28 24.69
CA LEU A 885 20.24 28.47 24.20
C LEU A 885 21.16 29.70 24.17
N LEU A 886 21.98 29.91 25.20
CA LEU A 886 22.96 31.00 25.22
C LEU A 886 24.00 30.87 24.11
N LEU A 887 24.52 29.65 23.88
CA LEU A 887 25.47 29.37 22.80
C LEU A 887 24.84 29.69 21.43
N VAL A 888 23.65 29.17 21.15
CA VAL A 888 22.98 29.33 19.86
C VAL A 888 22.53 30.77 19.62
N LYS A 889 22.05 31.48 20.65
CA LYS A 889 21.79 32.93 20.58
C LYS A 889 23.06 33.71 20.26
N GLY A 890 24.18 33.34 20.88
CA GLY A 890 25.49 33.92 20.63
C GLY A 890 25.95 33.72 19.20
N PHE A 891 25.94 32.47 18.70
CA PHE A 891 26.29 32.17 17.30
C PHE A 891 25.40 32.92 16.32
N SER A 892 24.09 32.97 16.59
CA SER A 892 23.14 33.66 15.74
C SER A 892 23.42 35.17 15.69
N THR A 893 23.71 35.77 16.84
CA THR A 893 24.09 37.18 16.95
C THR A 893 25.34 37.49 16.13
N VAL A 894 26.37 36.64 16.21
CA VAL A 894 27.62 36.81 15.47
C VAL A 894 27.40 36.72 13.95
N LYS A 895 26.51 35.85 13.46
CA LYS A 895 26.32 35.62 12.01
C LYS A 895 25.44 36.66 11.32
N ASN A 896 24.46 37.25 12.03
CA ASN A 896 23.44 38.09 11.39
C ASN A 896 23.69 39.60 11.50
N ASP A 897 24.56 40.05 12.40
CA ASP A 897 24.81 41.48 12.60
C ASP A 897 26.30 41.79 12.46
N LYS A 898 26.66 42.54 11.40
CA LYS A 898 28.04 42.98 11.15
C LYS A 898 28.39 44.24 11.96
N GLU A 899 27.42 45.03 12.42
CA GLU A 899 27.68 46.26 13.18
C GLU A 899 27.09 46.18 14.60
N TYR A 900 27.98 46.08 15.60
CA TYR A 900 27.73 46.58 16.97
C TYR A 900 26.72 45.85 17.88
N LYS A 901 26.67 44.51 17.87
CA LYS A 901 26.16 43.72 19.03
C LYS A 901 27.20 42.82 19.70
N LEU A 902 28.49 43.13 19.54
CA LEU A 902 29.58 42.42 20.26
C LEU A 902 29.40 42.52 21.79
N THR A 903 28.80 43.60 22.31
CA THR A 903 28.48 43.74 23.74
C THR A 903 27.49 42.69 24.23
N VAL A 904 26.46 42.36 23.43
CA VAL A 904 25.45 41.34 23.77
C VAL A 904 26.07 39.94 23.77
N VAL A 905 26.99 39.66 22.84
CA VAL A 905 27.72 38.37 22.84
C VAL A 905 28.59 38.24 24.09
N GLN A 906 29.23 39.33 24.53
CA GLN A 906 29.98 39.34 25.80
C GLN A 906 29.08 39.10 27.01
N GLU A 907 27.83 39.59 27.01
CA GLU A 907 26.84 39.28 28.05
C GLU A 907 26.51 37.78 28.10
N TYR A 908 26.35 37.13 26.95
CA TYR A 908 26.13 35.67 26.90
C TYR A 908 27.36 34.88 27.36
N ILE A 909 28.57 35.30 26.98
CA ILE A 909 29.83 34.72 27.47
C ILE A 909 29.93 34.86 29.00
N GLN A 910 29.54 36.01 29.54
CA GLN A 910 29.53 36.23 30.98
C GLN A 910 28.50 35.34 31.68
N GLN A 911 27.29 35.22 31.15
CA GLN A 911 26.25 34.33 31.68
C GLN A 911 26.71 32.86 31.71
N LEU A 912 27.31 32.35 30.63
CA LEU A 912 27.89 31.00 30.61
C LEU A 912 29.00 30.85 31.65
N THR A 913 29.83 31.88 31.83
CA THR A 913 30.88 31.90 32.85
C THR A 913 30.27 31.82 34.25
N ASP A 914 29.28 32.64 34.57
CA ASP A 914 28.62 32.65 35.87
C ASP A 914 27.88 31.32 36.16
N MET A 915 27.23 30.74 35.14
CA MET A 915 26.58 29.43 35.24
C MET A 915 27.60 28.32 35.57
N SER A 916 28.74 28.29 34.85
CA SER A 916 29.81 27.31 35.10
C SER A 916 30.33 27.41 36.55
N ILE A 917 30.63 28.61 37.04
CA ILE A 917 31.11 28.84 38.41
C ILE A 917 30.10 28.37 39.46
N LYS A 918 28.81 28.70 39.25
CA LYS A 918 27.72 28.31 40.15
C LYS A 918 27.55 26.79 40.20
N LEU A 919 27.63 26.12 39.05
CA LEU A 919 27.37 24.69 38.93
C LEU A 919 28.59 23.82 39.24
N ASN A 920 29.81 24.36 39.25
CA ASN A 920 31.04 23.57 39.45
C ASN A 920 31.03 22.67 40.71
N LYS A 921 30.38 23.11 41.79
CA LYS A 921 30.30 22.31 43.03
C LYS A 921 29.23 21.22 42.96
N THR A 922 28.11 21.47 42.29
CA THR A 922 26.95 20.58 42.24
C THR A 922 26.99 19.65 41.03
N PHE A 923 27.34 20.16 39.86
CA PHE A 923 27.42 19.47 38.57
C PHE A 923 28.73 19.83 37.83
N PRO A 924 29.90 19.32 38.28
CA PRO A 924 31.19 19.70 37.70
C PRO A 924 31.36 19.28 36.24
N THR A 925 30.76 18.16 35.81
CA THR A 925 30.77 17.71 34.41
C THR A 925 30.01 18.69 33.51
N LEU A 926 28.75 19.00 33.87
CA LEU A 926 27.98 20.04 33.19
C LEU A 926 28.69 21.40 33.24
N SER A 927 29.29 21.78 34.37
CA SER A 927 30.11 23.00 34.47
C SER A 927 31.24 23.03 33.45
N THR A 928 31.95 21.93 33.24
CA THR A 928 32.98 21.82 32.21
C THR A 928 32.40 21.86 30.80
N SER A 929 31.25 21.24 30.54
CA SER A 929 30.54 21.35 29.25
C SER A 929 30.11 22.79 28.96
N ILE A 930 29.59 23.52 29.95
CA ILE A 930 29.24 24.94 29.85
C ILE A 930 30.48 25.79 29.58
N LEU A 931 31.62 25.45 30.22
CA LEU A 931 32.88 26.12 29.95
C LEU A 931 33.37 25.85 28.52
N ALA A 932 33.18 24.63 27.99
CA ALA A 932 33.44 24.33 26.60
C ALA A 932 32.56 25.19 25.67
N MET A 933 31.24 25.25 25.91
CA MET A 933 30.31 26.12 25.16
C MET A 933 30.73 27.60 25.21
N LYS A 934 31.16 28.09 26.37
CA LYS A 934 31.71 29.44 26.50
C LYS A 934 32.91 29.66 25.58
N PHE A 935 33.85 28.72 25.54
CA PHE A 935 35.00 28.80 24.63
C PHE A 935 34.62 28.64 23.16
N GLN A 936 33.60 27.83 22.83
CA GLN A 936 33.03 27.78 21.48
C GLN A 936 32.48 29.14 21.07
N LEU A 937 31.72 29.80 21.94
CA LEU A 937 31.18 31.14 21.68
C LEU A 937 32.29 32.18 21.54
N GLN A 938 33.32 32.14 22.39
CA GLN A 938 34.49 33.02 22.26
C GLN A 938 35.24 32.79 20.95
N ALA A 939 35.47 31.54 20.56
CA ALA A 939 36.10 31.20 19.29
C ALA A 939 35.31 31.76 18.12
N PHE A 940 34.00 31.52 18.10
CA PHE A 940 33.12 31.96 17.02
C PHE A 940 33.02 33.49 16.94
N HIS A 941 32.87 34.16 18.09
CA HIS A 941 32.85 35.61 18.21
C HIS A 941 34.12 36.25 17.68
N GLU A 942 35.30 35.78 18.13
CA GLU A 942 36.57 36.33 17.66
C GLU A 942 36.77 36.04 16.17
N TYR A 943 36.52 34.81 15.71
CA TYR A 943 36.80 34.40 14.33
C TYR A 943 36.07 35.25 13.28
N TYR A 944 34.82 35.67 13.56
CA TYR A 944 33.98 36.45 12.63
C TYR A 944 33.99 37.96 12.90
N ARG A 945 34.87 38.46 13.79
CA ARG A 945 35.02 39.91 14.04
C ARG A 945 35.46 40.67 12.78
N ILE A 946 34.90 41.86 12.56
CA ILE A 946 35.31 42.75 11.46
C ILE A 946 36.80 43.10 11.57
N ALA A 947 37.48 43.15 10.42
CA ALA A 947 38.89 43.53 10.29
C ALA A 947 39.87 42.64 11.08
N ILE A 948 39.49 41.37 11.35
CA ILE A 948 40.36 40.39 11.97
C ILE A 948 41.51 39.98 11.03
N THR A 949 42.72 39.93 11.58
CA THR A 949 43.93 39.46 10.89
C THR A 949 44.04 37.93 10.93
N TYR A 950 44.88 37.36 10.05
CA TYR A 950 45.16 35.92 10.06
C TYR A 950 45.74 35.44 11.41
N ASP A 951 46.60 36.24 12.05
CA ASP A 951 47.19 35.91 13.35
C ASP A 951 46.15 35.95 14.48
N GLU A 952 45.21 36.91 14.44
CA GLU A 952 44.10 36.96 15.37
C GLU A 952 43.12 35.79 15.17
N LYS A 953 42.92 35.29 13.93
CA LYS A 953 42.16 34.04 13.71
C LYS A 953 42.82 32.83 14.37
N ASN A 954 44.15 32.79 14.52
CA ASN A 954 44.81 31.72 15.27
C ASN A 954 44.47 31.79 16.78
N ILE A 955 44.20 32.98 17.33
CA ILE A 955 43.71 33.12 18.71
C ILE A 955 42.30 32.52 18.83
N ALA A 956 41.42 32.79 17.87
CA ALA A 956 40.09 32.19 17.82
C ALA A 956 40.16 30.65 17.72
N LEU A 957 41.06 30.11 16.89
CA LEU A 957 41.31 28.67 16.82
C LEU A 957 41.81 28.07 18.14
N ASN A 958 42.61 28.79 18.93
CA ASN A 958 43.03 28.32 20.24
C ASN A 958 41.83 28.18 21.19
N TYR A 959 40.86 29.10 21.15
CA TYR A 959 39.63 28.94 21.93
C TYR A 959 38.81 27.72 21.48
N ALA A 960 38.68 27.47 20.18
CA ALA A 960 37.98 26.28 19.67
C ALA A 960 38.68 24.97 20.08
N LYS A 961 40.02 24.97 20.06
CA LYS A 961 40.82 23.86 20.56
C LYS A 961 40.63 23.64 22.06
N MET A 962 40.63 24.70 22.87
CA MET A 962 40.36 24.61 24.32
C MET A 962 38.97 24.05 24.61
N ALA A 963 37.95 24.47 23.85
CA ALA A 963 36.61 23.90 23.95
C ALA A 963 36.61 22.39 23.68
N THR A 964 37.32 21.96 22.64
CA THR A 964 37.48 20.54 22.29
C THR A 964 38.18 19.76 23.40
N GLU A 965 39.28 20.28 23.95
CA GLU A 965 40.00 19.63 25.05
C GLU A 965 39.14 19.50 26.31
N LEU A 966 38.31 20.50 26.62
CA LEU A 966 37.38 20.47 27.75
C LEU A 966 36.25 19.46 27.55
N GLU A 967 35.59 19.45 26.39
CA GLU A 967 34.55 18.48 26.06
C GLU A 967 35.09 17.04 26.15
N LEU A 968 36.26 16.77 25.55
CA LEU A 968 36.87 15.44 25.59
C LEU A 968 37.36 15.05 27.00
N SER A 969 37.60 16.02 27.88
CA SER A 969 38.01 15.74 29.28
C SER A 969 36.90 15.16 30.15
N VAL A 970 35.62 15.38 29.78
CA VAL A 970 34.44 14.89 30.53
C VAL A 970 33.77 13.66 29.93
N ASN A 971 34.46 12.99 29.00
CA ASN A 971 34.18 11.72 28.33
C ASN A 971 33.12 10.81 29.02
N PRO A 972 32.07 10.30 28.33
CA PRO A 972 31.75 10.43 26.91
C PRO A 972 30.68 11.51 26.60
N PRO A 973 30.56 11.94 25.33
CA PRO A 973 29.44 12.79 24.88
C PRO A 973 28.09 12.15 25.22
N ALA A 974 27.12 13.01 25.54
CA ALA A 974 25.80 12.67 26.06
C ALA A 974 25.10 11.49 25.37
N TYR A 975 24.24 10.78 26.13
CA TYR A 975 23.36 9.72 25.63
C TYR A 975 22.44 10.25 24.53
N GLY A 976 22.41 9.61 23.37
CA GLY A 976 21.62 10.07 22.22
C GLY A 976 22.29 11.20 21.40
N PRO A 977 21.50 12.09 20.77
CA PRO A 977 22.04 13.16 19.94
C PRO A 977 22.82 14.21 20.78
N PRO A 978 23.73 14.98 20.16
CA PRO A 978 24.49 16.03 20.84
C PRO A 978 23.56 16.99 21.62
N ILE A 979 23.96 17.28 22.86
CA ILE A 979 23.26 18.21 23.76
C ILE A 979 24.27 18.98 24.63
N ASP A 980 25.36 18.31 25.05
CA ASP A 980 26.45 18.92 25.82
C ASP A 980 27.83 18.61 25.23
N PRO A 981 28.37 19.52 24.39
CA PRO A 981 27.71 20.68 23.79
C PRO A 981 26.76 20.31 22.64
N VAL A 982 25.72 21.13 22.42
CA VAL A 982 24.75 20.94 21.32
C VAL A 982 25.42 20.99 19.94
N LYS A 983 26.44 21.83 19.77
CA LYS A 983 27.40 21.77 18.67
C LYS A 983 28.64 21.03 19.17
N PRO A 984 29.02 19.86 18.64
CA PRO A 984 30.29 19.23 19.02
C PRO A 984 31.46 20.20 18.81
N SER A 985 32.27 20.45 19.85
CA SER A 985 33.35 21.46 19.82
C SER A 985 34.42 21.09 18.81
N GLN A 986 34.69 19.79 18.67
CA GLN A 986 35.65 19.29 17.69
C GLN A 986 35.17 19.49 16.25
N GLU A 987 33.86 19.36 16.00
CA GLU A 987 33.28 19.66 14.67
C GLU A 987 33.41 21.15 14.36
N LEU A 988 33.09 22.02 15.33
CA LEU A 988 33.27 23.47 15.18
C LEU A 988 34.75 23.84 14.92
N TYR A 989 35.69 23.23 15.64
CA TYR A 989 37.11 23.48 15.43
C TYR A 989 37.56 23.05 14.02
N GLY A 990 37.10 21.90 13.54
CA GLY A 990 37.29 21.45 12.16
C GLY A 990 36.72 22.42 11.12
N GLU A 991 35.53 22.96 11.34
CA GLU A 991 34.90 23.97 10.47
C GLU A 991 35.73 25.26 10.39
N LEU A 992 36.19 25.79 11.52
CA LEU A 992 37.02 27.01 11.55
C LEU A 992 38.40 26.80 10.90
N LEU A 993 39.00 25.62 11.07
CA LEU A 993 40.23 25.22 10.39
C LEU A 993 40.03 25.12 8.88
N LEU A 994 38.92 24.52 8.43
CA LEU A 994 38.55 24.42 7.02
C LEU A 994 38.39 25.81 6.40
N GLU A 995 37.68 26.73 7.07
CA GLU A 995 37.54 28.12 6.63
C GLU A 995 38.88 28.88 6.57
N GLN A 996 39.83 28.55 7.46
CA GLN A 996 41.19 29.12 7.44
C GLN A 996 42.14 28.37 6.49
N GLN A 997 41.61 27.47 5.65
CA GLN A 997 42.37 26.69 4.66
C GLN A 997 43.41 25.74 5.26
N GLN A 998 43.29 25.40 6.56
CA GLN A 998 44.13 24.40 7.22
C GLN A 998 43.55 22.99 7.02
N TYR A 999 43.41 22.58 5.76
CA TYR A 999 42.62 21.40 5.35
C TYR A 999 43.04 20.09 6.00
N GLU A 1000 44.35 19.81 6.09
CA GLU A 1000 44.84 18.55 6.71
C GLU A 1000 44.49 18.47 8.20
N LYS A 1001 44.55 19.60 8.91
CA LYS A 1001 44.14 19.64 10.32
C LYS A 1001 42.63 19.48 10.44
N ALA A 1002 41.85 20.16 9.59
CA ALA A 1002 40.39 20.02 9.58
C ALA A 1002 39.96 18.56 9.35
N ILE A 1003 40.60 17.84 8.42
CA ILE A 1003 40.34 16.41 8.17
C ILE A 1003 40.55 15.58 9.44
N ASN A 1004 41.65 15.78 10.16
CA ASN A 1004 41.92 15.04 11.40
C ASN A 1004 40.82 15.28 12.44
N GLU A 1005 40.38 16.53 12.61
CA GLU A 1005 39.31 16.84 13.56
C GLU A 1005 37.98 16.21 13.15
N PHE A 1006 37.59 16.28 11.87
CA PHE A 1006 36.34 15.65 11.41
C PHE A 1006 36.36 14.11 11.50
N LEU A 1007 37.51 13.47 11.21
CA LEU A 1007 37.65 12.03 11.39
C LEU A 1007 37.53 11.61 12.87
N ASN A 1008 38.02 12.44 13.79
CA ASN A 1008 37.82 12.20 15.22
C ASN A 1008 36.34 12.35 15.61
N VAL A 1009 35.63 13.35 15.09
CA VAL A 1009 34.18 13.51 15.31
C VAL A 1009 33.41 12.26 14.86
N MET A 1010 33.78 11.67 13.71
CA MET A 1010 33.14 10.43 13.22
C MET A 1010 33.28 9.23 14.16
N THR A 1011 34.23 9.23 15.09
CA THR A 1011 34.35 8.14 16.08
C THR A 1011 33.26 8.19 17.15
N TYR A 1012 32.64 9.37 17.36
CA TYR A 1012 31.57 9.58 18.33
C TYR A 1012 30.21 9.77 17.67
N PHE A 1013 30.19 10.44 16.51
CA PHE A 1013 28.99 10.75 15.74
C PHE A 1013 29.16 10.29 14.28
N PRO A 1014 29.21 8.97 14.03
CA PRO A 1014 29.35 8.45 12.68
C PRO A 1014 28.18 8.90 11.80
N ASN A 1015 28.47 9.11 10.51
CA ASN A 1015 27.51 9.55 9.48
C ASN A 1015 26.80 10.89 9.77
N ARG A 1016 27.30 11.71 10.69
CA ARG A 1016 26.76 13.06 10.90
C ARG A 1016 26.96 13.92 9.65
N THR A 1017 25.89 14.56 9.20
CA THR A 1017 25.81 15.25 7.90
C THR A 1017 26.80 16.39 7.76
N LEU A 1018 26.90 17.26 8.77
CA LEU A 1018 27.84 18.38 8.79
C LEU A 1018 29.30 17.92 8.78
N THR A 1019 29.62 16.85 9.52
CA THR A 1019 30.95 16.26 9.53
C THR A 1019 31.33 15.67 8.17
N LEU A 1020 30.42 14.92 7.52
CA LEU A 1020 30.63 14.36 6.18
C LEU A 1020 30.85 15.46 5.13
N LEU A 1021 30.06 16.53 5.20
CA LEU A 1021 30.22 17.70 4.33
C LEU A 1021 31.58 18.38 4.55
N GLY A 1022 32.00 18.56 5.80
CA GLY A 1022 33.30 19.11 6.16
C GLY A 1022 34.47 18.29 5.59
N LEU A 1023 34.42 16.97 5.71
CA LEU A 1023 35.41 16.06 5.12
C LEU A 1023 35.45 16.15 3.60
N ALA A 1024 34.28 16.11 2.96
CA ALA A 1024 34.18 16.19 1.51
C ALA A 1024 34.79 17.49 0.96
N ARG A 1025 34.45 18.63 1.58
CA ARG A 1025 35.04 19.94 1.26
C ARG A 1025 36.55 19.98 1.47
N ALA A 1026 37.04 19.48 2.61
CA ALA A 1026 38.47 19.49 2.92
C ALA A 1026 39.29 18.64 1.95
N TYR A 1027 38.82 17.43 1.61
CA TYR A 1027 39.46 16.57 0.61
C TYR A 1027 39.40 17.17 -0.79
N SER A 1028 38.27 17.78 -1.16
CA SER A 1028 38.11 18.50 -2.42
C SER A 1028 39.15 19.62 -2.54
N SER A 1029 39.32 20.44 -1.50
CA SER A 1029 40.31 21.53 -1.47
C SER A 1029 41.77 21.05 -1.57
N LEU A 1030 42.06 19.81 -1.17
CA LEU A 1030 43.38 19.18 -1.31
C LEU A 1030 43.54 18.42 -2.63
N ASN A 1031 42.57 18.51 -3.56
CA ASN A 1031 42.52 17.74 -4.80
C ASN A 1031 42.59 16.20 -4.59
N ARG A 1032 42.15 15.70 -3.43
CA ARG A 1032 42.00 14.27 -3.13
C ARG A 1032 40.64 13.80 -3.62
N THR A 1033 40.51 13.74 -4.95
CA THR A 1033 39.24 13.52 -5.66
C THR A 1033 38.57 12.18 -5.32
N ASP A 1034 39.34 11.13 -5.05
CA ASP A 1034 38.85 9.82 -4.62
C ASP A 1034 38.10 9.89 -3.27
N LEU A 1035 38.71 10.54 -2.28
CA LEU A 1035 38.13 10.69 -0.94
C LEU A 1035 37.00 11.72 -0.93
N ALA A 1036 37.15 12.84 -1.66
CA ALA A 1036 36.08 13.81 -1.81
C ALA A 1036 34.84 13.18 -2.45
N TYR A 1037 35.02 12.41 -3.53
CA TYR A 1037 33.94 11.66 -4.16
C TYR A 1037 33.29 10.66 -3.20
N LEU A 1038 34.08 9.92 -2.41
CA LEU A 1038 33.57 8.98 -1.41
C LEU A 1038 32.65 9.68 -0.39
N TYR A 1039 33.11 10.78 0.21
CA TYR A 1039 32.34 11.47 1.26
C TYR A 1039 31.14 12.24 0.70
N TYR A 1040 31.23 12.85 -0.49
CA TYR A 1040 30.05 13.44 -1.14
C TYR A 1040 29.03 12.38 -1.56
N SER A 1041 29.48 11.22 -2.06
CA SER A 1041 28.59 10.10 -2.38
C SER A 1041 27.87 9.58 -1.15
N ARG A 1042 28.60 9.42 -0.04
CA ARG A 1042 28.03 9.00 1.24
C ARG A 1042 27.01 10.01 1.77
N LEU A 1043 27.32 11.30 1.67
CA LEU A 1043 26.43 12.39 2.06
C LEU A 1043 25.10 12.34 1.27
N ILE A 1044 25.14 12.16 -0.05
CA ILE A 1044 23.92 12.10 -0.88
C ILE A 1044 23.16 10.79 -0.69
N ASN A 1045 23.85 9.65 -0.84
CA ASN A 1045 23.19 8.35 -0.94
C ASN A 1045 22.71 7.82 0.41
N ASP A 1046 23.47 8.06 1.47
CA ASP A 1046 23.19 7.45 2.78
C ASP A 1046 22.44 8.41 3.71
N MET A 1047 22.73 9.72 3.60
CA MET A 1047 22.20 10.73 4.54
C MET A 1047 21.09 11.59 3.94
N LEU A 1048 21.35 12.24 2.80
CA LEU A 1048 20.41 13.20 2.19
C LEU A 1048 19.41 12.55 1.21
N TYR A 1049 19.21 11.23 1.33
CA TYR A 1049 18.22 10.51 0.55
C TYR A 1049 16.81 10.99 0.91
N ASN A 1050 16.13 11.61 -0.06
CA ASN A 1050 14.89 12.37 0.15
C ASN A 1050 15.00 13.59 1.05
N SER A 1051 16.13 14.29 1.03
CA SER A 1051 16.20 15.62 1.65
C SER A 1051 15.25 16.61 0.97
N ASP A 1052 15.00 17.74 1.63
CA ASP A 1052 14.22 18.84 1.05
C ASP A 1052 14.87 19.37 -0.24
N PHE A 1053 14.04 19.88 -1.15
CA PHE A 1053 14.50 20.43 -2.42
C PHE A 1053 15.31 21.73 -2.21
N GLY A 1054 16.35 21.91 -3.02
CA GLY A 1054 17.13 23.16 -3.04
C GLY A 1054 18.10 23.33 -1.86
N LEU A 1055 18.35 22.28 -1.07
CA LEU A 1055 19.39 22.33 -0.05
C LEU A 1055 20.76 22.58 -0.69
N GLN A 1056 21.41 23.67 -0.29
CA GLN A 1056 22.70 24.08 -0.83
C GLN A 1056 23.75 22.98 -0.72
N TRP A 1057 23.77 22.21 0.37
CA TRP A 1057 24.71 21.10 0.57
C TRP A 1057 24.46 19.93 -0.38
N TYR A 1058 23.19 19.66 -0.69
CA TYR A 1058 22.83 18.64 -1.67
C TYR A 1058 23.26 19.06 -3.07
N VAL A 1059 22.97 20.31 -3.46
CA VAL A 1059 23.36 20.87 -4.77
C VAL A 1059 24.89 20.84 -4.93
N GLU A 1060 25.63 21.30 -3.92
CA GLU A 1060 27.10 21.26 -3.92
C GLU A 1060 27.65 19.84 -4.10
N ALA A 1061 27.14 18.89 -3.33
CA ALA A 1061 27.58 17.50 -3.43
C ALA A 1061 27.22 16.89 -4.79
N TYR A 1062 26.03 17.18 -5.31
CA TYR A 1062 25.55 16.67 -6.58
C TYR A 1062 26.39 17.22 -7.74
N ASP A 1063 26.63 18.52 -7.76
CA ASP A 1063 27.46 19.18 -8.78
C ASP A 1063 28.90 18.63 -8.76
N TYR A 1064 29.46 18.39 -7.57
CA TYR A 1064 30.77 17.76 -7.44
C TYR A 1064 30.79 16.35 -8.03
N LEU A 1065 29.81 15.51 -7.71
CA LEU A 1065 29.73 14.13 -8.22
C LEU A 1065 29.50 14.12 -9.74
N ALA A 1066 28.61 14.96 -10.26
CA ALA A 1066 28.30 15.08 -11.68
C ALA A 1066 29.54 15.48 -12.50
N THR A 1067 30.29 16.48 -12.03
CA THR A 1067 31.51 16.95 -12.72
C THR A 1067 32.68 15.97 -12.65
N HIS A 1068 32.67 15.03 -11.71
CA HIS A 1068 33.73 14.02 -11.52
C HIS A 1068 33.31 12.61 -11.95
N LEU A 1069 32.07 12.42 -12.42
CA LEU A 1069 31.58 11.20 -13.07
C LEU A 1069 32.21 11.00 -14.46
N GLU A 1070 32.34 12.07 -15.26
CA GLU A 1070 32.92 12.01 -16.61
C GLU A 1070 34.43 11.68 -16.62
N LYS A 1071 35.17 12.00 -15.55
CA LYS A 1071 36.60 11.64 -15.46
C LYS A 1071 36.86 10.17 -15.10
N LYS A 1072 35.82 9.40 -14.76
CA LYS A 1072 35.94 7.97 -14.45
C LYS A 1072 35.68 7.06 -15.66
N SER A 1073 35.14 7.57 -16.78
CA SER A 1073 35.01 6.78 -18.01
C SER A 1073 36.36 6.51 -18.71
N ASP A 1074 37.45 7.14 -18.26
CA ASP A 1074 38.83 6.82 -18.67
C ASP A 1074 39.46 5.67 -17.87
N TRP A 1075 38.74 5.07 -16.92
CA TRP A 1075 39.12 3.77 -16.39
C TRP A 1075 38.69 2.70 -17.40
N ASN A 1076 39.57 2.43 -18.36
CA ASN A 1076 39.72 1.09 -18.90
C ASN A 1076 39.96 0.16 -17.69
N MET A 1077 38.87 -0.35 -17.11
CA MET A 1077 38.93 -1.42 -16.12
C MET A 1077 39.70 -2.54 -16.80
N ASN A 1078 40.91 -2.75 -16.30
CA ASN A 1078 41.71 -3.90 -16.67
C ASN A 1078 40.91 -5.11 -16.17
N TRP A 1079 40.21 -5.79 -17.09
CA TRP A 1079 39.30 -6.91 -16.81
C TRP A 1079 39.94 -7.98 -15.89
N ASN A 1080 41.27 -8.06 -15.89
CA ASN A 1080 42.06 -8.87 -14.97
C ASN A 1080 41.82 -8.60 -13.47
N PHE A 1081 41.49 -7.38 -13.03
CA PHE A 1081 41.32 -7.09 -11.58
C PHE A 1081 39.95 -7.56 -11.06
N VAL A 1082 38.91 -7.45 -11.88
CA VAL A 1082 37.58 -8.00 -11.57
C VAL A 1082 37.63 -9.52 -11.61
N GLU A 1083 38.34 -10.12 -12.58
CA GLU A 1083 38.58 -11.56 -12.59
C GLU A 1083 39.36 -12.04 -11.35
N ILE A 1084 40.39 -11.29 -10.90
CA ILE A 1084 41.12 -11.61 -9.68
C ILE A 1084 40.22 -11.53 -8.44
N ILE A 1085 39.35 -10.51 -8.32
CA ILE A 1085 38.41 -10.39 -7.19
C ILE A 1085 37.36 -11.50 -7.24
N ILE A 1086 36.85 -11.86 -8.42
CA ILE A 1086 35.92 -12.98 -8.59
C ILE A 1086 36.62 -14.29 -8.19
N ILE A 1087 37.86 -14.52 -8.64
CA ILE A 1087 38.66 -15.71 -8.28
C ILE A 1087 38.93 -15.74 -6.76
N ILE A 1088 39.32 -14.63 -6.14
CA ILE A 1088 39.54 -14.56 -4.69
C ILE A 1088 38.25 -14.82 -3.93
N SER A 1089 37.13 -14.26 -4.38
CA SER A 1089 35.81 -14.48 -3.77
C SER A 1089 35.38 -15.94 -3.91
N PHE A 1090 35.63 -16.56 -5.06
CA PHE A 1090 35.36 -17.98 -5.30
C PHE A 1090 36.24 -18.87 -4.42
N VAL A 1091 37.52 -18.53 -4.25
CA VAL A 1091 38.45 -19.23 -3.35
C VAL A 1091 38.01 -19.07 -1.89
N ILE A 1092 37.55 -17.89 -1.46
CA ILE A 1092 37.02 -17.68 -0.11
C ILE A 1092 35.76 -18.51 0.11
N VAL A 1093 34.83 -18.53 -0.85
CA VAL A 1093 33.61 -19.36 -0.76
C VAL A 1093 33.97 -20.85 -0.70
N ILE A 1094 34.95 -21.30 -1.47
CA ILE A 1094 35.46 -22.68 -1.44
C ILE A 1094 36.12 -22.99 -0.09
N ILE A 1095 36.93 -22.07 0.46
CA ILE A 1095 37.57 -22.25 1.76
C ILE A 1095 36.51 -22.29 2.87
N VAL A 1096 35.51 -21.40 2.85
CA VAL A 1096 34.43 -21.37 3.83
C VAL A 1096 33.60 -22.65 3.73
N THR A 1097 33.20 -23.08 2.54
CA THR A 1097 32.43 -24.32 2.36
C THR A 1097 33.24 -25.57 2.73
N LEU A 1098 34.53 -25.66 2.37
CA LEU A 1098 35.41 -26.74 2.84
C LEU A 1098 35.59 -26.71 4.36
N SER A 1099 35.72 -25.52 4.95
CA SER A 1099 35.82 -25.35 6.40
C SER A 1099 34.54 -25.81 7.10
N SER A 1100 33.36 -25.46 6.55
CA SER A 1100 32.05 -25.91 7.02
C SER A 1100 31.89 -27.41 6.87
N ILE A 1101 32.30 -28.01 5.75
CA ILE A 1101 32.23 -29.45 5.51
C ILE A 1101 33.18 -30.20 6.46
N ILE A 1102 34.38 -29.67 6.71
CA ILE A 1102 35.33 -30.22 7.69
C ILE A 1102 34.75 -30.09 9.10
N LEU A 1103 34.10 -28.96 9.45
CA LEU A 1103 33.45 -28.77 10.76
C LEU A 1103 32.30 -29.76 10.95
N VAL A 1104 31.46 -29.94 9.92
CA VAL A 1104 30.32 -30.87 9.93
C VAL A 1104 30.81 -32.33 9.99
N ARG A 1105 31.89 -32.69 9.31
CA ARG A 1105 32.53 -34.02 9.47
C ARG A 1105 33.16 -34.22 10.85
N LYS A 1106 33.76 -33.18 11.44
CA LYS A 1106 34.34 -33.25 12.79
C LYS A 1106 33.27 -33.36 13.88
N TYR A 1107 32.08 -32.78 13.65
CA TYR A 1107 30.91 -32.91 14.52
C TYR A 1107 30.17 -34.24 14.33
N SER A 1108 30.01 -34.72 13.08
CA SER A 1108 29.40 -36.01 12.76
C SER A 1108 30.21 -37.20 13.31
N CYS A 1109 31.55 -37.13 13.30
CA CYS A 1109 32.41 -38.18 13.87
C CYS A 1109 32.52 -38.16 15.41
N ARG A 1110 32.00 -37.13 16.10
CA ARG A 1110 32.02 -37.05 17.58
C ARG A 1110 30.69 -37.43 18.25
N ASN A 1111 29.59 -37.49 17.52
CA ASN A 1111 28.25 -37.72 18.08
C ASN A 1111 27.64 -39.11 17.76
N HIS A 1112 28.46 -40.15 17.67
CA HIS A 1112 27.97 -41.54 17.55
C HIS A 1112 27.91 -42.32 18.88
N LYS A 1113 27.86 -41.63 20.01
CA LYS A 1113 27.48 -42.22 21.31
C LYS A 1113 26.71 -41.19 22.13
N TYR A 1114 25.40 -41.21 21.99
CA TYR A 1114 24.37 -41.02 23.03
C TYR A 1114 23.08 -40.65 22.33
N ASP A 1115 22.40 -41.72 21.91
CA ASP A 1115 21.03 -41.74 21.46
C ASP A 1115 20.20 -42.23 22.64
N GLN A 1116 19.24 -41.41 23.11
CA GLN A 1116 17.96 -41.77 23.73
C GLN A 1116 17.42 -40.65 24.64
N SER A 1117 16.16 -40.29 24.40
CA SER A 1117 15.31 -39.28 25.08
C SER A 1117 15.64 -37.83 24.68
N LEU A 1118 14.73 -36.98 24.22
CA LEU A 1118 13.27 -36.89 24.34
C LEU A 1118 12.66 -36.28 23.06
N ASN A 1119 11.43 -36.71 22.74
CA ASN A 1119 10.47 -35.96 21.92
C ASN A 1119 9.97 -34.72 22.68
#